data_AF-A0AAU0QDC3-F1
#
_entry.id   AF-A0AAU0QDC3-F1
#
_cell.length_a   1.000
_cell.length_b   1.000
_cell.length_c   1.000
_cell.angle_alpha   90.00
_cell.angle_beta   90.00
_cell.angle_gamma   90.00
#
_symmetry.space_group_name_H-M   'P 1'
#
loop_
_entity.id
_entity.type
_entity.pdbx_description
1 polymer ?
#
loop_
_entity_poly.entity_id
_entity_poly.type
_entity_poly.pdbx_seq_one_letter_code
_entity_poly.pdbx_strand_id
1 'polypeptide(L)'
;MKLGAWVAAQLPTTRTAVRTRLTRLVVSIVAGLLLYASFPPRNCWWAAVVALALLAWVLTHRATTPVGGLGYGLLFGLVFYVSLLPWIGELVGPGPWLALATTCALFPGIFGLFAVVVRLLPGWPIWFAVGWAAQEWLKSILPFGGFPWGSVAFGQAEGPLLPLVQLGGVALLSTGVALVGCGLTAIALEIEKWWRTGGQGDAPPAVVLPAACICLVLFAAIVVWPQVRHAGSGSGGEPTVTVAVVQGNVPRLGLDFNAQRRAVLDNHVEETLRLAADVHAGLAQQPQFVIWPENSSDIDPFVNPDAGQRISAAAEAIGAPILIGTLMDVPGRPRENPEWTNTAIVWNPGTGPADRHDKAIVQPFGEYLPMPWLFRHLSGYADRAGHFVPGNGTGVVRIAGVPVGVATCWEVIFDRAPRKSILGGAQLLTVPSNNATFNKTMSEQQLAFAKVRAVEHDRYVVVAGTTGISAVIAPDGGELIRTDFFQPAYLDSQVRLKTRLTPATRWGPILQWILVGAAAAVVLVAMRQNGWFPRPRRSEPKGENDDSDAPPGRSEASGPPALSESDDELIQPEQGGRHSSGFGRHRATSRSYMTTGQPAPPAPGNRPSQRVLVIIPTFNERENLPVIHRRLTQACPAVHVLVVDDSSPDGTGQLADELAQADPGRTHVMHRTAKNGLGAAYLAGFAWGLSREYSVLVEMDADGSHAPEQLQRLLDAVDAGADLAIGSRYVAGGTVRNWPWRRLVLSKTANTYSRLALGIGIHDITAGYRAYRREALEAIDLDGVDSKGYCFQIDLTWRTVSNGFVVTEVPITFTERELGVSKMSGSNIREALVKVARWGIEGRLSCSDHARARPDIARPGAGGSRVSRADVTE
;
A
#
# COMPACT_ATOMS: atom_id res chain seq x y z
N MET A 1 -34.84 -27.42 -11.64
CA MET A 1 -34.93 -28.15 -10.33
C MET A 1 -33.60 -28.35 -9.60
N LYS A 2 -32.42 -28.46 -10.25
CA LYS A 2 -31.13 -28.71 -9.56
C LYS A 2 -30.58 -27.54 -8.72
N LEU A 3 -30.84 -26.28 -9.08
CA LEU A 3 -30.42 -25.10 -8.31
C LEU A 3 -31.18 -24.97 -6.98
N GLY A 4 -32.49 -25.26 -6.98
CA GLY A 4 -33.34 -25.21 -5.78
C GLY A 4 -32.97 -26.28 -4.75
N ALA A 5 -32.60 -27.48 -5.20
CA ALA A 5 -32.14 -28.56 -4.32
C ALA A 5 -30.77 -28.27 -3.68
N TRP A 6 -29.85 -27.62 -4.42
CA TRP A 6 -28.54 -27.19 -3.89
C TRP A 6 -28.68 -26.05 -2.88
N VAL A 7 -29.53 -25.07 -3.15
CA VAL A 7 -29.86 -24.00 -2.19
C VAL A 7 -30.52 -24.59 -0.95
N ALA A 8 -31.49 -25.50 -1.11
CA ALA A 8 -32.17 -26.16 0.01
C ALA A 8 -31.22 -27.00 0.89
N ALA A 9 -30.23 -27.67 0.29
CA ALA A 9 -29.21 -28.45 1.00
C ALA A 9 -28.17 -27.58 1.74
N GLN A 10 -27.97 -26.33 1.30
CA GLN A 10 -27.08 -25.35 1.95
C GLN A 10 -27.78 -24.58 3.10
N LEU A 11 -29.11 -24.58 3.18
CA LEU A 11 -29.88 -23.85 4.20
C LEU A 11 -29.60 -24.28 5.66
N PRO A 12 -29.47 -25.59 6.00
CA PRO A 12 -29.22 -26.01 7.39
C PRO A 12 -27.79 -25.68 7.85
N THR A 13 -26.80 -25.86 6.97
CA THR A 13 -25.38 -25.56 7.20
C THR A 13 -25.14 -24.05 7.29
N THR A 14 -25.77 -23.25 6.43
CA THR A 14 -25.73 -21.78 6.53
C THR A 14 -26.43 -21.27 7.78
N ARG A 15 -27.60 -21.80 8.17
CA ARG A 15 -28.27 -21.43 9.43
C ARG A 15 -27.42 -21.73 10.66
N THR A 16 -26.76 -22.87 10.70
CA THR A 16 -25.88 -23.25 11.83
C THR A 16 -24.61 -22.39 11.86
N ALA A 17 -24.02 -22.09 10.69
CA ALA A 17 -22.89 -21.18 10.57
C ALA A 17 -23.24 -19.73 10.95
N VAL A 18 -24.44 -19.25 10.61
CA VAL A 18 -24.93 -17.92 11.01
C VAL A 18 -25.21 -17.88 12.50
N ARG A 19 -25.89 -18.88 13.07
CA ARG A 19 -26.22 -18.94 14.50
C ARG A 19 -24.97 -18.91 15.38
N THR A 20 -23.91 -19.61 14.98
CA THR A 20 -22.61 -19.62 15.70
C THR A 20 -21.80 -18.32 15.54
N ARG A 21 -22.15 -17.47 14.57
CA ARG A 21 -21.49 -16.19 14.28
C ARG A 21 -22.37 -14.97 14.61
N LEU A 22 -23.63 -15.19 14.97
CA LEU A 22 -24.65 -14.15 15.11
C LEU A 22 -24.20 -13.03 16.05
N THR A 23 -23.67 -13.38 17.23
CA THR A 23 -23.18 -12.37 18.19
C THR A 23 -22.07 -11.50 17.58
N ARG A 24 -21.09 -12.09 16.89
CA ARG A 24 -20.01 -11.32 16.26
C ARG A 24 -20.51 -10.45 15.11
N LEU A 25 -21.45 -10.95 14.31
CA LEU A 25 -22.10 -10.18 13.24
C LEU A 25 -22.85 -8.97 13.81
N VAL A 26 -23.68 -9.19 14.82
CA VAL A 26 -24.45 -8.12 15.48
C VAL A 26 -23.52 -7.09 16.12
N VAL A 27 -22.49 -7.54 16.85
CA VAL A 27 -21.52 -6.63 17.47
C VAL A 27 -20.73 -5.83 16.42
N SER A 28 -20.34 -6.43 15.29
CA SER A 28 -19.70 -5.70 14.18
C SER A 28 -20.62 -4.63 13.57
N ILE A 29 -21.91 -4.92 13.43
CA ILE A 29 -22.92 -3.97 12.93
C ILE A 29 -23.09 -2.81 13.92
N VAL A 30 -23.32 -3.12 15.20
CA VAL A 30 -23.47 -2.12 16.26
C VAL A 30 -22.23 -1.24 16.37
N ALA A 31 -21.03 -1.84 16.30
CA ALA A 31 -19.77 -1.11 16.29
C ALA A 31 -19.67 -0.15 15.10
N GLY A 32 -20.07 -0.56 13.88
CA GLY A 32 -20.09 0.32 12.70
C GLY A 32 -21.05 1.50 12.85
N LEU A 33 -22.24 1.27 13.42
CA LEU A 33 -23.23 2.33 13.71
C LEU A 33 -22.74 3.30 14.79
N LEU A 34 -22.06 2.80 15.83
CA LEU A 34 -21.45 3.63 16.86
C LEU A 34 -20.33 4.50 16.29
N LEU A 35 -19.50 3.96 15.40
CA LEU A 35 -18.49 4.78 14.72
C LEU A 35 -19.17 5.85 13.86
N TYR A 36 -20.25 5.55 13.16
CA TYR A 36 -21.03 6.57 12.45
C TYR A 36 -21.57 7.65 13.38
N ALA A 37 -22.08 7.28 14.56
CA ALA A 37 -22.62 8.22 15.53
C ALA A 37 -21.58 9.22 16.09
N SER A 38 -20.27 8.92 16.00
CA SER A 38 -19.23 9.87 16.39
C SER A 38 -19.01 11.01 15.40
N PHE A 39 -19.54 10.92 14.17
CA PHE A 39 -19.38 11.96 13.15
C PHE A 39 -20.54 12.97 13.17
N PRO A 40 -20.33 14.20 12.65
CA PRO A 40 -21.41 15.16 12.46
C PRO A 40 -22.57 14.60 11.61
N PRO A 41 -23.82 14.99 11.90
CA PRO A 41 -24.28 15.95 12.92
C PRO A 41 -24.24 15.49 14.38
N ARG A 42 -24.08 14.18 14.65
CA ARG A 42 -24.36 13.61 15.98
C ARG A 42 -23.27 13.90 17.00
N ASN A 43 -22.01 13.95 16.55
CA ASN A 43 -20.83 14.28 17.36
C ASN A 43 -20.73 13.50 18.69
N CYS A 44 -21.23 12.26 18.76
CA CYS A 44 -21.05 11.41 19.94
C CYS A 44 -19.62 10.87 20.01
N TRP A 45 -18.64 11.72 20.33
CA TRP A 45 -17.20 11.42 20.25
C TRP A 45 -16.82 10.11 20.97
N TRP A 46 -17.45 9.80 22.11
CA TRP A 46 -17.17 8.60 22.90
C TRP A 46 -17.61 7.32 22.19
N ALA A 47 -18.56 7.39 21.25
CA ALA A 47 -19.04 6.25 20.49
C ALA A 47 -17.94 5.64 19.61
N ALA A 48 -16.96 6.43 19.16
CA ALA A 48 -15.79 5.92 18.43
C ALA A 48 -14.94 4.99 19.30
N VAL A 49 -14.74 5.32 20.57
CA VAL A 49 -13.99 4.49 21.53
C VAL A 49 -14.70 3.16 21.73
N VAL A 50 -16.02 3.20 21.95
CA VAL A 50 -16.84 1.98 22.14
C VAL A 50 -16.88 1.15 20.85
N ALA A 51 -17.02 1.77 19.68
CA ALA A 51 -17.00 1.10 18.39
C ALA A 51 -15.71 0.30 18.18
N LEU A 52 -14.55 0.91 18.43
CA LEU A 52 -13.26 0.24 18.27
C LEU A 52 -13.02 -0.83 19.34
N ALA A 53 -13.56 -0.65 20.55
CA ALA A 53 -13.55 -1.70 21.58
C ALA A 53 -14.36 -2.93 21.14
N LEU A 54 -15.59 -2.73 20.67
CA LEU A 54 -16.45 -3.81 20.18
C LEU A 54 -15.84 -4.54 18.98
N LEU A 55 -15.25 -3.79 18.03
CA LEU A 55 -14.55 -4.39 16.90
C LEU A 55 -13.32 -5.19 17.37
N ALA A 56 -12.52 -4.66 18.29
CA ALA A 56 -11.38 -5.37 18.87
C ALA A 56 -11.80 -6.68 19.56
N TRP A 57 -12.93 -6.68 20.28
CA TRP A 57 -13.49 -7.88 20.89
C TRP A 57 -13.85 -8.95 19.84
N VAL A 58 -14.48 -8.55 18.73
CA VAL A 58 -14.79 -9.49 17.62
C VAL A 58 -13.51 -10.09 17.01
N LEU A 59 -12.46 -9.30 16.83
CA LEU A 59 -11.22 -9.70 16.17
C LEU A 59 -10.32 -10.55 17.09
N THR A 60 -10.37 -10.34 18.40
CA THR A 60 -9.65 -11.14 19.40
C THR A 60 -10.35 -12.46 19.72
N HIS A 61 -11.65 -12.58 19.41
CA HIS A 61 -12.41 -13.80 19.64
C HIS A 61 -11.75 -15.03 18.97
N ARG A 62 -11.54 -16.10 19.73
CA ARG A 62 -10.79 -17.31 19.28
C ARG A 62 -11.35 -17.94 18.00
N ALA A 63 -12.67 -17.93 17.84
CA ALA A 63 -13.36 -18.44 16.66
C ALA A 63 -13.18 -17.59 15.38
N THR A 64 -12.63 -16.37 15.48
CA THR A 64 -12.40 -15.50 14.33
C THR A 64 -11.12 -15.94 13.62
N THR A 65 -11.25 -16.42 12.37
CA THR A 65 -10.11 -16.78 11.49
C THR A 65 -9.59 -15.53 10.76
N PRO A 66 -8.41 -15.57 10.10
CA PRO A 66 -7.91 -14.42 9.33
C PRO A 66 -8.91 -13.93 8.26
N VAL A 67 -9.51 -14.86 7.52
CA VAL A 67 -10.59 -14.56 6.56
C VAL A 67 -11.84 -14.05 7.26
N GLY A 68 -12.16 -14.57 8.45
CA GLY A 68 -13.22 -14.03 9.30
C GLY A 68 -12.95 -12.59 9.74
N GLY A 69 -11.71 -12.26 10.11
CA GLY A 69 -11.27 -10.91 10.45
C GLY A 69 -11.47 -9.94 9.28
N LEU A 70 -11.07 -10.34 8.07
CA LEU A 70 -11.37 -9.61 6.84
C LEU A 70 -12.88 -9.36 6.68
N GLY A 71 -13.70 -10.40 6.86
CA GLY A 71 -15.15 -10.31 6.73
C GLY A 71 -15.83 -9.43 7.78
N TYR A 72 -15.48 -9.54 9.06
CA TYR A 72 -16.04 -8.71 10.13
C TYR A 72 -15.58 -7.26 10.03
N GLY A 73 -14.32 -7.02 9.68
CA GLY A 73 -13.80 -5.68 9.41
C GLY A 73 -14.50 -5.03 8.21
N LEU A 74 -14.74 -5.80 7.13
CA LEU A 74 -15.50 -5.34 5.97
C LEU A 74 -16.95 -5.02 6.33
N LEU A 75 -17.62 -5.87 7.11
CA LEU A 75 -19.00 -5.63 7.57
C LEU A 75 -19.09 -4.36 8.43
N PHE A 76 -18.18 -4.22 9.40
CA PHE A 76 -18.05 -3.01 10.21
C PHE A 76 -17.89 -1.76 9.33
N GLY A 77 -16.96 -1.82 8.37
CA GLY A 77 -16.69 -0.73 7.43
C GLY A 77 -17.88 -0.41 6.54
N LEU A 78 -18.59 -1.42 6.03
CA LEU A 78 -19.77 -1.25 5.18
C LEU A 78 -20.88 -0.53 5.93
N VAL A 79 -21.22 -0.98 7.14
CA VAL A 79 -22.24 -0.33 7.98
C VAL A 79 -21.86 1.12 8.26
N PHE A 80 -20.60 1.39 8.57
CA PHE A 80 -20.09 2.74 8.80
C PHE A 80 -20.19 3.62 7.55
N TYR A 81 -19.57 3.23 6.43
CA TYR A 81 -19.46 4.08 5.25
C TYR A 81 -20.77 4.23 4.47
N VAL A 82 -21.62 3.20 4.45
CA VAL A 82 -22.98 3.33 3.90
C VAL A 82 -23.75 4.39 4.70
N SER A 83 -23.68 4.35 6.03
CA SER A 83 -24.37 5.35 6.88
C SER A 83 -23.75 6.75 6.78
N LEU A 84 -22.43 6.84 6.56
CA LEU A 84 -21.69 8.11 6.56
C LEU A 84 -21.82 8.90 5.25
N LEU A 85 -21.92 8.21 4.11
CA LEU A 85 -21.81 8.81 2.76
C LEU A 85 -23.11 8.87 1.92
N PRO A 86 -24.35 8.83 2.47
CA PRO A 86 -25.56 8.79 1.64
C PRO A 86 -25.72 10.02 0.73
N TRP A 87 -25.12 11.15 1.09
CA TRP A 87 -25.10 12.38 0.28
C TRP A 87 -24.41 12.20 -1.10
N ILE A 88 -23.56 11.18 -1.28
CA ILE A 88 -23.04 10.82 -2.61
C ILE A 88 -24.16 10.21 -3.47
N GLY A 89 -25.01 9.37 -2.86
CA GLY A 89 -26.11 8.69 -3.54
C GLY A 89 -27.19 9.65 -4.02
N GLU A 90 -27.43 10.72 -3.28
CA GLU A 90 -28.31 11.83 -3.67
C GLU A 90 -27.82 12.54 -4.94
N LEU A 91 -26.50 12.57 -5.17
CA LEU A 91 -25.89 13.30 -6.28
C LEU A 91 -25.75 12.46 -7.56
N VAL A 92 -25.20 11.26 -7.44
CA VAL A 92 -24.80 10.40 -8.59
C VAL A 92 -25.49 9.04 -8.60
N GLY A 93 -26.47 8.85 -7.72
CA GLY A 93 -27.24 7.62 -7.59
C GLY A 93 -26.61 6.55 -6.69
N PRO A 94 -27.35 5.47 -6.38
CA PRO A 94 -26.94 4.49 -5.38
C PRO A 94 -25.76 3.62 -5.80
N GLY A 95 -25.56 3.40 -7.11
CA GLY A 95 -24.48 2.56 -7.63
C GLY A 95 -23.08 3.08 -7.24
N PRO A 96 -22.69 4.31 -7.64
CA PRO A 96 -21.41 4.91 -7.25
C PRO A 96 -21.25 5.06 -5.74
N TRP A 97 -22.32 5.40 -5.01
CA TRP A 97 -22.30 5.50 -3.55
C TRP A 97 -21.92 4.17 -2.89
N LEU A 98 -22.61 3.07 -3.25
CA LEU A 98 -22.33 1.74 -2.70
C LEU A 98 -20.94 1.25 -3.12
N ALA A 99 -20.48 1.56 -4.33
CA ALA A 99 -19.15 1.22 -4.80
C ALA A 99 -18.06 1.95 -3.99
N LEU A 100 -18.23 3.25 -3.74
CA LEU A 100 -17.32 4.04 -2.91
C LEU A 100 -17.31 3.54 -1.46
N ALA A 101 -18.49 3.34 -0.86
CA ALA A 101 -18.63 2.83 0.50
C ALA A 101 -17.98 1.44 0.65
N THR A 102 -18.18 0.56 -0.33
CA THR A 102 -17.54 -0.76 -0.36
C THR A 102 -16.02 -0.65 -0.47
N THR A 103 -15.52 0.22 -1.35
CA THR A 103 -14.08 0.45 -1.51
C THR A 103 -13.46 0.96 -0.21
N CYS A 104 -14.13 1.90 0.47
CA CYS A 104 -13.70 2.42 1.77
C CYS A 104 -13.76 1.34 2.87
N ALA A 105 -14.75 0.44 2.83
CA ALA A 105 -14.91 -0.66 3.78
C ALA A 105 -13.83 -1.76 3.64
N LEU A 106 -13.15 -1.85 2.49
CA LEU A 106 -12.01 -2.76 2.33
C LEU A 106 -10.87 -2.45 3.30
N PHE A 107 -10.67 -1.18 3.71
CA PHE A 107 -9.58 -0.79 4.60
C PHE A 107 -9.78 -1.27 6.04
N PRO A 108 -10.95 -1.08 6.69
CA PRO A 108 -11.30 -1.79 7.92
C PRO A 108 -11.26 -3.31 7.77
N GLY A 109 -11.59 -3.86 6.59
CA GLY A 109 -11.41 -5.28 6.28
C GLY A 109 -9.95 -5.73 6.36
N ILE A 110 -9.05 -5.02 5.66
CA ILE A 110 -7.59 -5.28 5.70
C ILE A 110 -7.07 -5.17 7.14
N PHE A 111 -7.55 -4.19 7.90
CA PHE A 111 -7.25 -4.10 9.32
C PHE A 111 -7.75 -5.32 10.11
N GLY A 112 -8.97 -5.81 9.85
CA GLY A 112 -9.48 -7.02 10.49
C GLY A 112 -8.63 -8.25 10.21
N LEU A 113 -8.11 -8.39 8.98
CA LEU A 113 -7.13 -9.43 8.65
C LEU A 113 -5.83 -9.27 9.45
N PHE A 114 -5.25 -8.05 9.42
CA PHE A 114 -4.04 -7.69 10.16
C PHE A 114 -4.20 -8.02 11.66
N ALA A 115 -5.30 -7.57 12.26
CA ALA A 115 -5.61 -7.72 13.68
C ALA A 115 -5.62 -9.20 14.08
N VAL A 116 -6.26 -10.07 13.29
CA VAL A 116 -6.30 -11.50 13.58
C VAL A 116 -4.92 -12.16 13.47
N VAL A 117 -4.06 -11.69 12.57
CA VAL A 117 -2.68 -12.20 12.44
C VAL A 117 -1.83 -11.82 13.65
N VAL A 118 -1.99 -10.60 14.19
CA VAL A 118 -1.14 -10.07 15.27
C VAL A 118 -1.72 -10.23 16.69
N ARG A 119 -2.98 -10.64 16.86
CA ARG A 119 -3.66 -10.71 18.17
C ARG A 119 -2.99 -11.61 19.22
N LEU A 120 -2.16 -12.55 18.78
CA LEU A 120 -1.45 -13.47 19.67
C LEU A 120 -0.15 -12.88 20.21
N LEU A 121 0.29 -11.73 19.68
CA LEU A 121 1.48 -11.06 20.16
C LEU A 121 1.21 -10.38 21.51
N PRO A 122 2.22 -10.33 22.40
CA PRO A 122 2.13 -9.53 23.61
C PRO A 122 1.93 -8.05 23.25
N GLY A 123 1.07 -7.36 24.01
CA GLY A 123 0.73 -5.96 23.74
C GLY A 123 -0.16 -5.74 22.51
N TRP A 124 -0.96 -6.73 22.11
CA TRP A 124 -1.88 -6.64 20.97
C TRP A 124 -2.70 -5.34 20.86
N PRO A 125 -3.15 -4.65 21.95
CA PRO A 125 -3.88 -3.40 21.81
C PRO A 125 -3.08 -2.29 21.10
N ILE A 126 -1.76 -2.26 21.34
CA ILE A 126 -0.84 -1.32 20.70
C ILE A 126 -0.75 -1.63 19.20
N TRP A 127 -0.59 -2.91 18.85
CA TRP A 127 -0.49 -3.33 17.46
C TRP A 127 -1.78 -3.06 16.69
N PHE A 128 -2.95 -3.24 17.32
CA PHE A 128 -4.23 -2.88 16.72
C PHE A 128 -4.33 -1.37 16.48
N ALA A 129 -3.96 -0.53 17.45
CA ALA A 129 -3.97 0.92 17.27
C ALA A 129 -3.04 1.38 16.13
N VAL A 130 -1.83 0.82 16.06
CA VAL A 130 -0.86 1.09 14.99
C VAL A 130 -1.36 0.59 13.63
N GLY A 131 -1.96 -0.60 13.57
CA GLY A 131 -2.59 -1.14 12.37
C GLY A 131 -3.78 -0.31 11.88
N TRP A 132 -4.54 0.27 12.81
CA TRP A 132 -5.64 1.17 12.47
C TRP A 132 -5.13 2.45 11.80
N ALA A 133 -4.08 3.05 12.34
CA ALA A 133 -3.45 4.23 11.73
C ALA A 133 -2.89 3.91 10.33
N ALA A 134 -2.29 2.72 10.16
CA ALA A 134 -1.76 2.29 8.88
C ALA A 134 -2.85 2.10 7.80
N GLN A 135 -4.03 1.57 8.15
CA GLN A 135 -5.12 1.45 7.16
C GLN A 135 -5.74 2.80 6.81
N GLU A 136 -5.86 3.72 7.76
CA GLU A 136 -6.34 5.09 7.52
C GLU A 136 -5.38 5.85 6.59
N TRP A 137 -4.07 5.71 6.82
CA TRP A 137 -3.04 6.25 5.93
C TRP A 137 -3.09 5.62 4.53
N LEU A 138 -3.30 4.30 4.44
CA LEU A 138 -3.39 3.63 3.15
C LEU A 138 -4.58 4.16 2.33
N LYS A 139 -5.73 4.36 3.00
CA LYS A 139 -6.95 4.94 2.42
C LYS A 139 -6.78 6.40 2.01
N SER A 140 -5.92 7.15 2.70
CA SER A 140 -5.66 8.57 2.38
C SER A 140 -4.77 8.77 1.15
N ILE A 141 -4.25 7.69 0.55
CA ILE A 141 -3.38 7.75 -0.63
C ILE A 141 -3.91 6.88 -1.78
N LEU A 142 -4.61 5.78 -1.48
CA LEU A 142 -5.08 4.82 -2.48
C LEU A 142 -6.60 4.63 -2.42
N PRO A 143 -7.28 4.44 -3.57
CA PRO A 143 -6.81 4.71 -4.94
C PRO A 143 -6.88 6.22 -5.31
N PHE A 144 -6.30 6.59 -6.45
CA PHE A 144 -6.45 7.93 -7.08
C PHE A 144 -6.10 9.14 -6.21
N GLY A 145 -5.12 9.01 -5.33
CA GLY A 145 -4.72 10.09 -4.42
C GLY A 145 -5.43 10.07 -3.07
N GLY A 146 -6.36 9.13 -2.86
CA GLY A 146 -6.97 8.75 -1.59
C GLY A 146 -8.34 9.35 -1.29
N PHE A 147 -9.02 8.78 -0.30
CA PHE A 147 -10.29 9.26 0.25
C PHE A 147 -10.27 9.22 1.78
N PRO A 148 -9.68 10.24 2.45
CA PRO A 148 -9.49 10.24 3.90
C PRO A 148 -10.80 10.35 4.71
N TRP A 149 -11.95 10.53 4.05
CA TRP A 149 -13.25 10.66 4.71
C TRP A 149 -13.55 9.49 5.65
N GLY A 150 -14.07 9.79 6.84
CA GLY A 150 -14.34 8.78 7.86
C GLY A 150 -13.13 8.37 8.72
N SER A 151 -11.99 9.08 8.64
CA SER A 151 -10.92 8.91 9.63
C SER A 151 -11.42 9.25 11.03
N VAL A 152 -11.10 8.40 12.02
CA VAL A 152 -11.63 8.47 13.39
C VAL A 152 -11.37 9.83 14.05
N ALA A 153 -10.23 10.45 13.76
CA ALA A 153 -9.87 11.77 14.27
C ALA A 153 -10.94 12.85 14.03
N PHE A 154 -11.63 12.83 12.89
CA PHE A 154 -12.64 13.85 12.57
C PHE A 154 -13.93 13.67 13.37
N GLY A 155 -14.20 12.48 13.91
CA GLY A 155 -15.26 12.26 14.89
C GLY A 155 -14.90 12.74 16.30
N GLN A 156 -13.71 13.33 16.49
CA GLN A 156 -13.26 13.91 17.76
C GLN A 156 -13.19 15.44 17.72
N ALA A 157 -13.78 16.09 16.71
CA ALA A 157 -13.72 17.55 16.55
C ALA A 157 -14.29 18.35 17.75
N GLU A 158 -15.10 17.70 18.60
CA GLU A 158 -15.65 18.26 19.85
C GLU A 158 -15.31 17.39 21.07
N GLY A 159 -14.38 16.44 20.90
CA GLY A 159 -14.01 15.46 21.92
C GLY A 159 -12.82 15.91 22.78
N PRO A 160 -12.69 15.37 24.01
CA PRO A 160 -11.61 15.72 24.93
C PRO A 160 -10.23 15.25 24.45
N LEU A 161 -10.17 14.34 23.47
CA LEU A 161 -8.93 13.85 22.88
C LEU A 161 -8.41 14.74 21.75
N LEU A 162 -9.19 15.72 21.28
CA LEU A 162 -8.82 16.63 20.19
C LEU A 162 -7.40 17.22 20.32
N PRO A 163 -6.92 17.67 21.51
CA PRO A 163 -5.58 18.25 21.63
C PRO A 163 -4.43 17.36 21.16
N LEU A 164 -4.61 16.03 21.13
CA LEU A 164 -3.60 15.10 20.63
C LEU A 164 -3.24 15.34 19.16
N VAL A 165 -4.17 15.91 18.37
CA VAL A 165 -3.90 16.25 16.97
C VAL A 165 -2.74 17.25 16.83
N GLN A 166 -2.53 18.12 17.83
CA GLN A 166 -1.44 19.10 17.80
C GLN A 166 -0.05 18.44 17.92
N LEU A 167 0.03 17.24 18.50
CA LEU A 167 1.29 16.50 18.69
C LEU A 167 1.70 15.70 17.45
N GLY A 168 0.75 15.04 16.79
CA GLY A 168 1.05 14.06 15.74
C GLY A 168 0.03 13.99 14.61
N GLY A 169 -0.81 15.01 14.48
CA GLY A 169 -1.83 15.12 13.45
C GLY A 169 -2.96 14.11 13.61
N VAL A 170 -3.75 13.97 12.55
CA VAL A 170 -4.87 13.03 12.45
C VAL A 170 -4.45 11.60 12.78
N ALA A 171 -3.27 11.18 12.34
CA ALA A 171 -2.77 9.83 12.59
C ALA A 171 -2.61 9.51 14.09
N LEU A 172 -2.03 10.42 14.87
CA LEU A 172 -1.86 10.20 16.31
C LEU A 172 -3.20 10.23 17.05
N LEU A 173 -4.09 11.16 16.70
CA LEU A 173 -5.42 11.24 17.29
C LEU A 173 -6.22 9.96 17.06
N SER A 174 -6.29 9.47 15.81
CA SER A 174 -6.92 8.18 15.49
C SER A 174 -6.27 7.01 16.24
N THR A 175 -4.93 6.99 16.33
CA THR A 175 -4.19 5.97 17.09
C THR A 175 -4.57 5.99 18.57
N GLY A 176 -4.67 7.19 19.17
CA GLY A 176 -5.04 7.35 20.57
C GLY A 176 -6.44 6.82 20.87
N VAL A 177 -7.43 7.17 20.03
CA VAL A 177 -8.81 6.66 20.17
C VAL A 177 -8.85 5.14 20.02
N ALA A 178 -8.15 4.59 19.02
CA ALA A 178 -8.06 3.15 18.82
C ALA A 178 -7.38 2.43 19.98
N LEU A 179 -6.31 3.01 20.54
CA LEU A 179 -5.57 2.45 21.67
C LEU A 179 -6.43 2.41 22.94
N VAL A 180 -7.23 3.45 23.19
CA VAL A 180 -8.17 3.45 24.32
C VAL A 180 -9.23 2.37 24.12
N GLY A 181 -9.86 2.29 22.95
CA GLY A 181 -10.88 1.25 22.66
C GLY A 181 -10.32 -0.18 22.77
N CYS A 182 -9.14 -0.43 22.20
CA CYS A 182 -8.49 -1.74 22.28
C CYS A 182 -8.02 -2.05 23.72
N GLY A 183 -7.55 -1.04 24.46
CA GLY A 183 -7.17 -1.17 25.86
C GLY A 183 -8.35 -1.57 26.74
N LEU A 184 -9.51 -0.92 26.57
CA LEU A 184 -10.75 -1.27 27.28
C LEU A 184 -11.17 -2.72 27.01
N THR A 185 -11.02 -3.17 25.76
CA THR A 185 -11.29 -4.56 25.39
C THR A 185 -10.35 -5.53 26.10
N ALA A 186 -9.05 -5.21 26.16
CA ALA A 186 -8.07 -6.04 26.85
C ALA A 186 -8.38 -6.14 28.35
N ILE A 187 -8.75 -5.02 28.99
CA ILE A 187 -9.17 -5.01 30.39
C ILE A 187 -10.42 -5.86 30.60
N ALA A 188 -11.45 -5.71 29.76
CA ALA A 188 -12.69 -6.48 29.86
C ALA A 188 -12.45 -8.00 29.72
N LEU A 189 -11.59 -8.41 28.79
CA LEU A 189 -11.24 -9.83 28.61
C LEU A 189 -10.45 -10.41 29.81
N GLU A 190 -9.56 -9.62 30.43
CA GLU A 190 -8.84 -10.06 31.63
C GLU A 190 -9.76 -10.14 32.86
N ILE A 191 -10.70 -9.20 33.01
CA ILE A 191 -11.74 -9.26 34.06
C ILE A 191 -12.63 -10.50 33.87
N GLU A 192 -13.09 -10.76 32.65
CA GLU A 192 -13.89 -11.94 32.32
C GLU A 192 -13.13 -13.24 32.64
N LYS A 193 -11.83 -13.29 32.29
CA LYS A 193 -10.97 -14.44 32.59
C LYS A 193 -10.83 -14.63 34.10
N TRP A 194 -10.56 -13.56 34.85
CA TRP A 194 -10.42 -13.60 36.31
C TRP A 194 -11.69 -14.10 37.01
N TRP A 195 -12.87 -13.62 36.60
CA TRP A 195 -14.16 -14.08 37.11
C TRP A 195 -14.41 -15.56 36.81
N ARG A 196 -14.11 -16.02 35.58
CA ARG A 196 -14.30 -17.43 35.18
C ARG A 196 -13.38 -18.39 35.96
N THR A 197 -12.20 -17.95 36.35
CA THR A 197 -11.23 -18.76 37.12
C THR A 197 -11.36 -18.60 38.63
N GLY A 198 -12.37 -17.88 39.12
CA GLY A 198 -12.62 -17.69 40.55
C GLY A 198 -11.48 -17.00 41.31
N GLY A 199 -10.64 -16.23 40.62
CA GLY A 199 -9.45 -15.60 41.22
C GLY A 199 -8.36 -16.56 41.71
N GLN A 200 -8.42 -17.85 41.39
CA GLN A 200 -7.48 -18.88 41.87
C GLN A 200 -6.13 -18.93 41.11
N GLY A 201 -5.82 -17.92 40.29
CA GLY A 201 -4.52 -17.83 39.61
C GLY A 201 -3.54 -17.00 40.44
N ASP A 202 -2.33 -17.52 40.68
CA ASP A 202 -1.25 -16.84 41.41
C ASP A 202 -0.72 -15.55 40.75
N ALA A 203 -1.18 -15.23 39.53
CA ALA A 203 -0.77 -14.05 38.78
C ALA A 203 -1.90 -13.02 38.70
N PRO A 204 -1.66 -11.73 39.03
CA PRO A 204 -2.64 -10.67 38.88
C PRO A 204 -3.08 -10.53 37.39
N PRO A 205 -4.31 -10.07 37.13
CA PRO A 205 -4.80 -9.90 35.76
C PRO A 205 -3.89 -8.92 34.99
N ALA A 206 -3.63 -9.21 33.71
CA ALA A 206 -2.68 -8.45 32.89
C ALA A 206 -3.22 -7.09 32.40
N VAL A 207 -3.86 -6.34 33.31
CA VAL A 207 -4.52 -5.05 33.04
C VAL A 207 -3.57 -3.85 33.07
N VAL A 208 -2.38 -4.01 33.66
CA VAL A 208 -1.43 -2.91 33.88
C VAL A 208 -1.03 -2.24 32.56
N LEU A 209 -0.64 -3.01 31.54
CA LEU A 209 -0.21 -2.45 30.26
C LEU A 209 -1.36 -1.73 29.51
N PRO A 210 -2.55 -2.34 29.33
CA PRO A 210 -3.71 -1.64 28.77
C PRO A 210 -4.10 -0.38 29.55
N ALA A 211 -4.12 -0.44 30.89
CA ALA A 211 -4.42 0.71 31.74
C ALA A 211 -3.37 1.81 31.60
N ALA A 212 -2.08 1.46 31.58
CA ALA A 212 -0.99 2.40 31.35
C ALA A 212 -1.11 3.07 29.97
N CYS A 213 -1.50 2.33 28.92
CA CYS A 213 -1.75 2.90 27.60
C CYS A 213 -2.90 3.92 27.61
N ILE A 214 -4.02 3.60 28.27
CA ILE A 214 -5.16 4.53 28.42
C ILE A 214 -4.73 5.77 29.20
N CYS A 215 -4.08 5.59 30.35
CA CYS A 215 -3.58 6.68 31.18
C CYS A 215 -2.60 7.57 30.39
N LEU A 216 -1.72 6.99 29.58
CA LEU A 216 -0.78 7.74 28.74
C LEU A 216 -1.52 8.62 27.71
N VAL A 217 -2.53 8.07 27.02
CA VAL A 217 -3.33 8.84 26.04
C VAL A 217 -4.08 9.99 26.72
N LEU A 218 -4.74 9.72 27.85
CA LEU A 218 -5.47 10.74 28.62
C LEU A 218 -4.52 11.80 29.19
N PHE A 219 -3.39 11.37 29.76
CA PHE A 219 -2.37 12.27 30.28
C PHE A 219 -1.79 13.16 29.18
N ALA A 220 -1.47 12.60 28.01
CA ALA A 220 -0.99 13.38 26.88
C ALA A 220 -2.03 14.44 26.42
N ALA A 221 -3.32 14.08 26.40
CA ALA A 221 -4.39 15.04 26.09
C ALA A 221 -4.47 16.16 27.14
N ILE A 222 -4.42 15.81 28.43
CA ILE A 222 -4.44 16.77 29.56
C ILE A 222 -3.23 17.70 29.54
N VAL A 223 -2.03 17.20 29.23
CA VAL A 223 -0.81 18.01 29.17
C VAL A 223 -0.86 19.05 28.04
N VAL A 224 -1.45 18.69 26.90
CA VAL A 224 -1.54 19.60 25.73
C VAL A 224 -2.75 20.53 25.80
N TRP A 225 -3.81 20.13 26.52
CA TRP A 225 -5.06 20.88 26.64
C TRP A 225 -4.88 22.36 27.01
N PRO A 226 -4.09 22.75 28.03
CA PRO A 226 -3.87 24.16 28.35
C PRO A 226 -3.30 24.94 27.17
N GLN A 227 -2.32 24.38 26.46
CA GLN A 227 -1.71 25.05 25.31
C GLN A 227 -2.72 25.30 24.19
N VAL A 228 -3.56 24.30 23.88
CA VAL A 228 -4.62 24.43 22.87
C VAL A 228 -5.65 25.47 23.28
N ARG A 229 -6.09 25.45 24.55
CA ARG A 229 -7.05 26.43 25.06
C ARG A 229 -6.48 27.86 25.06
N HIS A 230 -5.22 28.02 25.47
CA HIS A 230 -4.54 29.32 25.44
C HIS A 230 -4.43 29.86 24.01
N ALA A 231 -4.16 28.97 23.05
CA ALA A 231 -4.09 29.32 21.64
C ALA A 231 -5.42 29.88 21.09
N GLY A 232 -6.57 29.40 21.57
CA GLY A 232 -7.89 29.95 21.23
C GLY A 232 -8.23 31.26 21.95
N SER A 233 -7.84 31.39 23.23
CA SER A 233 -8.14 32.58 24.05
C SER A 233 -7.36 33.85 23.69
N GLY A 234 -6.30 33.74 22.87
CA GLY A 234 -5.55 34.91 22.38
C GLY A 234 -4.71 35.62 23.43
N SER A 235 -4.07 34.90 24.35
CA SER A 235 -3.26 35.48 25.45
C SER A 235 -1.90 36.08 25.03
N GLY A 236 -1.72 36.49 23.76
CA GLY A 236 -0.45 36.97 23.22
C GLY A 236 -0.60 38.27 22.42
N GLY A 237 0.49 39.06 22.33
CA GLY A 237 0.60 40.27 21.52
C GLY A 237 0.67 40.02 20.00
N GLU A 238 -0.02 38.99 19.53
CA GLU A 238 -0.15 38.64 18.11
C GLU A 238 -0.97 39.72 17.39
N PRO A 239 -0.59 40.13 16.17
CA PRO A 239 -1.35 41.12 15.43
C PRO A 239 -2.73 40.57 15.05
N THR A 240 -3.74 41.43 15.19
CA THR A 240 -5.13 41.12 14.87
C THR A 240 -5.50 41.68 13.50
N VAL A 241 -6.30 40.93 12.76
CA VAL A 241 -6.86 41.34 11.48
C VAL A 241 -8.35 41.06 11.46
N THR A 242 -9.14 41.98 10.91
CA THR A 242 -10.57 41.75 10.66
C THR A 242 -10.71 41.08 9.31
N VAL A 243 -11.34 39.90 9.28
CA VAL A 243 -11.62 39.15 8.06
C VAL A 243 -13.12 39.04 7.89
N ALA A 244 -13.59 39.26 6.67
CA ALA A 244 -14.97 38.99 6.31
C ALA A 244 -15.08 37.74 5.44
N VAL A 245 -16.19 37.01 5.59
CA VAL A 245 -16.59 35.89 4.74
C VAL A 245 -17.92 36.21 4.13
N VAL A 246 -18.07 36.03 2.82
CA VAL A 246 -19.33 36.25 2.12
C VAL A 246 -19.87 34.92 1.61
N GLN A 247 -21.13 34.64 1.91
CA GLN A 247 -21.87 33.47 1.45
C GLN A 247 -23.02 33.97 0.57
N GLY A 248 -22.83 33.95 -0.75
CA GLY A 248 -23.82 34.47 -1.69
C GLY A 248 -25.03 33.54 -1.90
N ASN A 249 -24.91 32.24 -1.58
CA ASN A 249 -25.91 31.22 -1.91
C ASN A 249 -26.07 30.97 -3.43
N VAL A 250 -26.81 29.91 -3.79
CA VAL A 250 -27.17 29.62 -5.19
C VAL A 250 -28.69 29.61 -5.38
N PRO A 251 -29.21 29.89 -6.59
CA PRO A 251 -30.65 29.86 -6.83
C PRO A 251 -31.29 28.48 -6.62
N ARG A 252 -30.60 27.37 -6.97
CA ARG A 252 -31.04 25.98 -6.72
C ARG A 252 -29.84 25.04 -6.51
N LEU A 253 -29.99 24.04 -5.64
CA LEU A 253 -28.99 22.98 -5.43
C LEU A 253 -28.94 21.96 -6.59
N GLY A 254 -27.78 21.35 -6.83
CA GLY A 254 -27.62 20.23 -7.78
C GLY A 254 -26.43 20.33 -8.73
N LEU A 255 -26.23 19.30 -9.57
CA LEU A 255 -25.13 19.20 -10.56
C LEU A 255 -25.21 20.26 -11.68
N ASP A 256 -26.39 20.84 -11.90
CA ASP A 256 -26.62 21.88 -12.92
C ASP A 256 -26.28 23.30 -12.44
N PHE A 257 -25.54 23.46 -11.33
CA PHE A 257 -25.10 24.76 -10.84
C PHE A 257 -24.33 25.57 -11.91
N ASN A 258 -23.61 24.86 -12.79
CA ASN A 258 -22.91 25.43 -13.94
C ASN A 258 -23.82 26.16 -14.95
N ALA A 259 -25.14 25.95 -14.93
CA ALA A 259 -26.07 26.72 -15.76
C ALA A 259 -26.40 28.11 -15.17
N GLN A 260 -25.97 28.39 -13.93
CA GLN A 260 -26.34 29.57 -13.15
C GLN A 260 -25.12 30.39 -12.68
N ARG A 261 -23.95 30.15 -13.28
CA ARG A 261 -22.65 30.72 -12.89
C ARG A 261 -22.68 32.24 -12.67
N ARG A 262 -23.42 32.94 -13.54
CA ARG A 262 -23.58 34.39 -13.45
C ARG A 262 -24.38 34.81 -12.21
N ALA A 263 -25.48 34.13 -11.91
CA ALA A 263 -26.30 34.42 -10.73
C ALA A 263 -25.52 34.19 -9.43
N VAL A 264 -24.67 33.14 -9.38
CA VAL A 264 -23.80 32.89 -8.21
C VAL A 264 -22.84 34.06 -8.00
N LEU A 265 -22.15 34.53 -9.05
CA LEU A 265 -21.31 35.72 -8.97
C LEU A 265 -22.10 36.94 -8.49
N ASP A 266 -23.26 37.18 -9.07
CA ASP A 266 -24.08 38.34 -8.73
C ASP A 266 -24.53 38.33 -7.27
N ASN A 267 -24.90 37.18 -6.72
CA ASN A 267 -25.25 37.07 -5.31
C ASN A 267 -24.07 37.40 -4.37
N HIS A 268 -22.85 36.95 -4.69
CA HIS A 268 -21.68 37.26 -3.85
C HIS A 268 -21.31 38.74 -3.93
N VAL A 269 -21.47 39.36 -5.11
CA VAL A 269 -21.32 40.80 -5.28
C VAL A 269 -22.35 41.55 -4.44
N GLU A 270 -23.62 41.18 -4.51
CA GLU A 270 -24.71 41.82 -3.76
C GLU A 270 -24.50 41.74 -2.23
N GLU A 271 -24.16 40.56 -1.69
CA GLU A 271 -23.85 40.42 -0.26
C GLU A 271 -22.58 41.19 0.14
N THR A 272 -21.61 41.35 -0.76
CA THR A 272 -20.43 42.20 -0.49
C THR A 272 -20.80 43.69 -0.49
N LEU A 273 -21.68 44.13 -1.39
CA LEU A 273 -22.20 45.50 -1.40
C LEU A 273 -23.01 45.80 -0.15
N ARG A 274 -23.77 44.83 0.35
CA ARG A 274 -24.49 44.91 1.63
C ARG A 274 -23.50 45.05 2.80
N LEU A 275 -22.49 44.18 2.88
CA LEU A 275 -21.42 44.31 3.87
C LEU A 275 -20.77 45.70 3.81
N ALA A 276 -20.47 46.20 2.61
CA ALA A 276 -19.93 47.54 2.44
C ALA A 276 -20.86 48.63 2.98
N ALA A 277 -22.16 48.56 2.71
CA ALA A 277 -23.14 49.50 3.25
C ALA A 277 -23.20 49.44 4.79
N ASP A 278 -23.18 48.22 5.37
CA ASP A 278 -23.21 48.01 6.81
C ASP A 278 -21.91 48.51 7.48
N VAL A 279 -20.75 48.40 6.82
CA VAL A 279 -19.49 49.01 7.28
C VAL A 279 -19.57 50.55 7.26
N HIS A 280 -20.07 51.14 6.17
CA HIS A 280 -20.25 52.60 6.08
C HIS A 280 -21.24 53.13 7.11
N ALA A 281 -22.27 52.34 7.46
CA ALA A 281 -23.24 52.66 8.50
C ALA A 281 -22.73 52.40 9.93
N GLY A 282 -21.53 51.80 10.09
CA GLY A 282 -20.97 51.43 11.40
C GLY A 282 -21.62 50.21 12.05
N LEU A 283 -22.38 49.42 11.30
CA LEU A 283 -23.04 48.19 11.74
C LEU A 283 -22.13 46.96 11.66
N ALA A 284 -21.09 47.00 10.81
CA ALA A 284 -20.07 45.96 10.67
C ALA A 284 -18.66 46.54 10.75
N GLN A 285 -17.66 45.73 11.11
CA GLN A 285 -16.27 46.20 11.15
C GLN A 285 -15.66 46.22 9.74
N GLN A 286 -14.85 47.24 9.43
CA GLN A 286 -14.07 47.29 8.19
C GLN A 286 -13.13 46.08 8.11
N PRO A 287 -13.33 45.16 7.14
CA PRO A 287 -12.40 44.05 6.95
C PRO A 287 -11.09 44.54 6.32
N GLN A 288 -9.99 43.90 6.68
CA GLN A 288 -8.72 44.04 5.96
C GLN A 288 -8.74 43.27 4.63
N PHE A 289 -9.52 42.19 4.57
CA PHE A 289 -9.83 41.47 3.34
C PHE A 289 -11.07 40.60 3.49
N VAL A 290 -11.66 40.24 2.35
CA VAL A 290 -12.87 39.42 2.24
C VAL A 290 -12.52 38.08 1.59
N ILE A 291 -13.15 37.00 2.04
CA ILE A 291 -13.03 35.67 1.44
C ILE A 291 -14.37 35.28 0.84
N TRP A 292 -14.37 34.97 -0.46
CA TRP A 292 -15.47 34.32 -1.13
C TRP A 292 -15.23 32.81 -1.25
N PRO A 293 -16.30 32.01 -1.44
CA PRO A 293 -16.22 30.56 -1.59
C PRO A 293 -15.55 30.12 -2.89
N GLU A 294 -15.28 28.81 -2.99
CA GLU A 294 -14.90 28.18 -4.25
C GLU A 294 -16.04 28.39 -5.28
N ASN A 295 -15.68 28.56 -6.56
CA ASN A 295 -16.66 28.77 -7.63
C ASN A 295 -17.58 29.98 -7.43
N SER A 296 -17.20 30.96 -6.59
CA SER A 296 -17.93 32.22 -6.44
C SER A 296 -18.05 33.00 -7.76
N SER A 297 -17.11 32.77 -8.68
CA SER A 297 -17.15 33.21 -10.07
C SER A 297 -16.79 32.04 -10.99
N ASP A 298 -17.74 31.18 -11.33
CA ASP A 298 -17.52 30.12 -12.34
C ASP A 298 -17.31 30.62 -13.78
N ILE A 299 -17.27 31.93 -13.95
CA ILE A 299 -16.96 32.63 -15.18
C ILE A 299 -15.56 33.21 -15.01
N ASP A 300 -14.65 32.86 -15.93
CA ASP A 300 -13.30 33.39 -15.93
C ASP A 300 -13.33 34.93 -16.09
N PRO A 301 -12.90 35.70 -15.06
CA PRO A 301 -12.98 37.16 -15.09
C PRO A 301 -11.92 37.81 -15.99
N PHE A 302 -10.90 37.07 -16.45
CA PHE A 302 -9.93 37.56 -17.42
C PHE A 302 -10.46 37.45 -18.86
N VAL A 303 -11.33 36.46 -19.11
CA VAL A 303 -11.95 36.25 -20.42
C VAL A 303 -13.26 37.05 -20.55
N ASN A 304 -13.98 37.27 -19.45
CA ASN A 304 -15.30 37.92 -19.44
C ASN A 304 -15.22 39.26 -18.67
N PRO A 305 -15.13 40.40 -19.39
CA PRO A 305 -14.92 41.71 -18.77
C PRO A 305 -16.04 42.13 -17.80
N ASP A 306 -17.28 41.70 -18.04
CA ASP A 306 -18.44 41.98 -17.19
C ASP A 306 -18.33 41.30 -15.81
N ALA A 307 -17.73 40.10 -15.75
CA ALA A 307 -17.46 39.43 -14.49
C ALA A 307 -16.36 40.16 -13.72
N GLY A 308 -15.24 40.49 -14.39
CA GLY A 308 -14.16 41.29 -13.80
C GLY A 308 -14.62 42.65 -13.27
N GLN A 309 -15.48 43.36 -14.02
CA GLN A 309 -16.03 44.66 -13.60
C GLN A 309 -16.88 44.55 -12.32
N ARG A 310 -17.68 43.49 -12.18
CA ARG A 310 -18.51 43.29 -10.98
C ARG A 310 -17.68 42.96 -9.75
N ILE A 311 -16.63 42.15 -9.92
CA ILE A 311 -15.67 41.85 -8.86
C ILE A 311 -14.93 43.13 -8.44
N SER A 312 -14.45 43.93 -9.41
CA SER A 312 -13.83 45.22 -9.13
C SER A 312 -14.79 46.16 -8.39
N ALA A 313 -16.04 46.26 -8.81
CA ALA A 313 -17.04 47.08 -8.13
C ALA A 313 -17.28 46.64 -6.68
N ALA A 314 -17.32 45.32 -6.43
CA ALA A 314 -17.43 44.78 -5.07
C ALA A 314 -16.20 45.12 -4.21
N ALA A 315 -14.99 44.93 -4.75
CA ALA A 315 -13.73 45.23 -4.06
C ALA A 315 -13.58 46.73 -3.76
N GLU A 316 -13.97 47.59 -4.71
CA GLU A 316 -13.99 49.04 -4.55
C GLU A 316 -15.00 49.49 -3.50
N ALA A 317 -16.21 48.92 -3.50
CA ALA A 317 -17.25 49.28 -2.55
C ALA A 317 -16.88 48.94 -1.10
N ILE A 318 -16.30 47.75 -0.87
CA ILE A 318 -15.83 47.35 0.48
C ILE A 318 -14.49 47.99 0.85
N GLY A 319 -13.75 48.52 -0.12
CA GLY A 319 -12.44 49.13 0.10
C GLY A 319 -11.35 48.15 0.56
N ALA A 320 -11.51 46.86 0.30
CA ALA A 320 -10.60 45.80 0.76
C ALA A 320 -10.40 44.72 -0.31
N PRO A 321 -9.22 44.05 -0.37
CA PRO A 321 -9.01 42.94 -1.28
C PRO A 321 -9.97 41.77 -1.04
N ILE A 322 -10.37 41.09 -2.11
CA ILE A 322 -11.27 39.93 -2.06
C ILE A 322 -10.54 38.71 -2.61
N LEU A 323 -10.53 37.60 -1.87
CA LEU A 323 -10.15 36.29 -2.40
C LEU A 323 -11.36 35.67 -3.08
N ILE A 324 -11.30 35.50 -4.40
CA ILE A 324 -12.38 34.91 -5.21
C ILE A 324 -12.02 33.50 -5.69
N GLY A 325 -12.99 32.59 -5.72
CA GLY A 325 -12.86 31.30 -6.40
C GLY A 325 -13.36 31.38 -7.84
N THR A 326 -12.55 30.96 -8.81
CA THR A 326 -12.88 30.94 -10.24
C THR A 326 -12.35 29.71 -10.95
N LEU A 327 -12.87 29.47 -12.15
CA LEU A 327 -12.34 28.53 -13.13
C LEU A 327 -11.47 29.28 -14.13
N MET A 328 -10.33 28.71 -14.50
CA MET A 328 -9.44 29.28 -15.53
C MET A 328 -9.06 28.23 -16.57
N ASP A 329 -9.01 28.63 -17.84
CA ASP A 329 -8.47 27.80 -18.92
C ASP A 329 -6.95 27.65 -18.80
N VAL A 330 -6.44 26.45 -19.08
CA VAL A 330 -4.99 26.20 -19.21
C VAL A 330 -4.51 26.66 -20.59
N PRO A 331 -3.60 27.65 -20.68
CA PRO A 331 -3.16 28.19 -21.97
C PRO A 331 -2.50 27.14 -22.88
N GLY A 332 -2.74 27.25 -24.20
CA GLY A 332 -2.06 26.44 -25.21
C GLY A 332 -2.62 25.04 -25.44
N ARG A 333 -3.83 24.74 -24.93
CA ARG A 333 -4.53 23.46 -25.16
C ARG A 333 -5.51 23.53 -26.34
N PRO A 334 -5.68 22.43 -27.11
CA PRO A 334 -6.65 22.38 -28.20
C PRO A 334 -8.08 22.61 -27.68
N ARG A 335 -8.88 23.39 -28.42
CA ARG A 335 -10.30 23.68 -28.09
C ARG A 335 -11.18 22.43 -27.97
N GLU A 336 -10.75 21.32 -28.58
CA GLU A 336 -11.45 20.04 -28.56
C GLU A 336 -11.26 19.27 -27.25
N ASN A 337 -10.24 19.60 -26.46
CA ASN A 337 -9.97 18.99 -25.15
C ASN A 337 -9.45 20.05 -24.16
N PRO A 338 -10.30 21.03 -23.77
CA PRO A 338 -9.92 22.08 -22.84
C PRO A 338 -9.62 21.48 -21.45
N GLU A 339 -8.58 22.00 -20.82
CA GLU A 339 -8.20 21.69 -19.44
C GLU A 339 -8.39 22.94 -18.59
N TRP A 340 -8.84 22.77 -17.34
CA TRP A 340 -9.12 23.88 -16.42
C TRP A 340 -8.32 23.76 -15.13
N THR A 341 -8.09 24.90 -14.48
CA THR A 341 -7.68 24.97 -13.07
C THR A 341 -8.83 25.53 -12.24
N ASN A 342 -8.97 24.97 -11.03
CA ASN A 342 -9.83 25.53 -9.99
C ASN A 342 -8.96 26.46 -9.14
N THR A 343 -9.22 27.76 -9.22
CA THR A 343 -8.25 28.80 -8.84
C THR A 343 -8.86 29.77 -7.83
N ALA A 344 -8.13 30.04 -6.75
CA ALA A 344 -8.39 31.14 -5.83
C ALA A 344 -7.49 32.34 -6.18
N ILE A 345 -8.05 33.53 -6.39
CA ILE A 345 -7.33 34.74 -6.84
C ILE A 345 -7.62 35.89 -5.91
N VAL A 346 -6.58 36.63 -5.53
CA VAL A 346 -6.71 37.89 -4.81
C VAL A 346 -7.06 39.00 -5.79
N TRP A 347 -8.13 39.74 -5.51
CA TRP A 347 -8.56 40.89 -6.29
C TRP A 347 -8.49 42.15 -5.43
N ASN A 348 -7.57 43.04 -5.74
CA ASN A 348 -7.35 44.29 -5.01
C ASN A 348 -8.26 45.41 -5.53
N PRO A 349 -8.76 46.29 -4.66
CA PRO A 349 -9.46 47.50 -5.10
C PRO A 349 -8.54 48.38 -5.95
N GLY A 350 -9.05 48.90 -7.06
CA GLY A 350 -8.36 49.80 -7.99
C GLY A 350 -7.25 49.17 -8.86
N THR A 351 -6.53 48.15 -8.37
CA THR A 351 -5.45 47.48 -9.13
C THR A 351 -5.84 46.13 -9.73
N GLY A 352 -6.91 45.50 -9.24
CA GLY A 352 -7.45 44.26 -9.79
C GLY A 352 -6.69 42.99 -9.34
N PRO A 353 -6.57 41.97 -10.21
CA PRO A 353 -6.07 40.65 -9.83
C PRO A 353 -4.58 40.66 -9.43
N ALA A 354 -4.23 39.85 -8.44
CA ALA A 354 -2.89 39.75 -7.84
C ALA A 354 -2.48 38.28 -7.59
N ASP A 355 -2.06 37.93 -6.37
CA ASP A 355 -1.65 36.58 -6.00
C ASP A 355 -2.75 35.54 -6.29
N ARG A 356 -2.36 34.33 -6.68
CA ARG A 356 -3.28 33.24 -6.98
C ARG A 356 -2.80 31.89 -6.48
N HIS A 357 -3.74 30.98 -6.24
CA HIS A 357 -3.50 29.59 -5.91
C HIS A 357 -4.41 28.66 -6.72
N ASP A 358 -3.81 27.72 -7.44
CA ASP A 358 -4.52 26.65 -8.14
C ASP A 358 -4.58 25.40 -7.24
N LYS A 359 -5.79 24.83 -7.13
CA LYS A 359 -6.10 23.63 -6.33
C LYS A 359 -5.15 22.48 -6.68
N ALA A 360 -4.45 21.94 -5.68
CA ALA A 360 -3.39 20.96 -5.89
C ALA A 360 -3.89 19.51 -5.86
N ILE A 361 -4.94 19.21 -5.09
CA ILE A 361 -5.55 17.89 -5.02
C ILE A 361 -6.92 17.96 -5.72
N VAL A 362 -6.95 17.48 -6.97
CA VAL A 362 -8.18 17.45 -7.78
C VAL A 362 -9.04 16.23 -7.46
N GLN A 363 -10.35 16.42 -7.40
CA GLN A 363 -11.34 15.42 -7.00
C GLN A 363 -11.57 14.37 -8.11
N PRO A 364 -11.31 13.08 -7.87
CA PRO A 364 -11.64 12.02 -8.82
C PRO A 364 -13.16 11.92 -9.03
N PHE A 365 -13.57 11.59 -10.26
CA PHE A 365 -14.95 11.43 -10.73
C PHE A 365 -15.80 12.71 -10.75
N GLY A 366 -15.34 13.82 -10.14
CA GLY A 366 -15.95 15.14 -10.24
C GLY A 366 -15.15 16.07 -11.14
N GLU A 367 -13.91 16.35 -10.75
CA GLU A 367 -13.02 17.29 -11.46
C GLU A 367 -12.18 16.58 -12.54
N TYR A 368 -11.96 15.28 -12.44
CA TYR A 368 -11.36 14.49 -13.53
C TYR A 368 -11.86 13.05 -13.51
N LEU A 369 -11.87 12.38 -14.67
CA LEU A 369 -12.20 10.97 -14.76
C LEU A 369 -10.93 10.10 -14.64
N PRO A 370 -10.71 9.36 -13.54
CA PRO A 370 -9.64 8.37 -13.49
C PRO A 370 -9.97 7.22 -14.45
N MET A 371 -8.97 6.65 -15.12
CA MET A 371 -9.12 5.53 -16.07
C MET A 371 -10.35 5.64 -16.99
N PRO A 372 -10.43 6.67 -17.86
CA PRO A 372 -11.61 6.91 -18.71
C PRO A 372 -12.04 5.71 -19.54
N TRP A 373 -11.07 4.93 -20.04
CA TRP A 373 -11.30 3.72 -20.83
C TRP A 373 -12.15 2.68 -20.09
N LEU A 374 -12.11 2.64 -18.76
CA LEU A 374 -12.86 1.68 -17.95
C LEU A 374 -14.21 2.27 -17.52
N PHE A 375 -14.19 3.45 -16.89
CA PHE A 375 -15.39 3.96 -16.21
C PHE A 375 -16.46 4.49 -17.16
N ARG A 376 -16.10 4.93 -18.38
CA ARG A 376 -17.07 5.26 -19.43
C ARG A 376 -17.99 4.09 -19.79
N HIS A 377 -17.48 2.86 -19.69
CA HIS A 377 -18.27 1.65 -19.93
C HIS A 377 -19.12 1.22 -18.73
N LEU A 378 -18.83 1.73 -17.52
CA LEU A 378 -19.47 1.30 -16.28
C LEU A 378 -20.60 2.24 -15.83
N SER A 379 -20.57 3.51 -16.25
CA SER A 379 -21.56 4.50 -15.82
C SER A 379 -21.74 5.60 -16.86
N GLY A 380 -22.99 5.90 -17.22
CA GLY A 380 -23.32 7.06 -18.06
C GLY A 380 -22.99 8.42 -17.42
N TYR A 381 -22.72 8.47 -16.11
CA TYR A 381 -22.25 9.68 -15.43
C TYR A 381 -20.76 9.96 -15.67
N ALA A 382 -19.98 9.00 -16.16
CA ALA A 382 -18.54 9.14 -16.31
C ALA A 382 -18.16 10.31 -17.24
N ASP A 383 -18.96 10.57 -18.28
CA ASP A 383 -18.73 11.66 -19.23
C ASP A 383 -19.07 13.05 -18.67
N ARG A 384 -19.62 13.15 -17.45
CA ARG A 384 -19.86 14.42 -16.76
C ARG A 384 -18.68 14.89 -15.91
N ALA A 385 -17.66 14.06 -15.71
CA ALA A 385 -16.47 14.48 -14.98
C ALA A 385 -15.71 15.55 -15.78
N GLY A 386 -15.17 16.55 -15.08
CA GLY A 386 -14.42 17.63 -15.70
C GLY A 386 -13.05 17.22 -16.25
N HIS A 387 -12.31 18.21 -16.74
CA HIS A 387 -10.93 18.07 -17.21
C HIS A 387 -9.99 19.00 -16.43
N PHE A 388 -10.03 18.90 -15.11
CA PHE A 388 -9.22 19.74 -14.24
C PHE A 388 -7.81 19.19 -14.06
N VAL A 389 -6.84 20.09 -14.00
CA VAL A 389 -5.43 19.76 -13.73
C VAL A 389 -4.98 20.29 -12.36
N PRO A 390 -4.13 19.54 -11.64
CA PRO A 390 -3.65 19.94 -10.33
C PRO A 390 -2.64 21.08 -10.42
N GLY A 391 -2.77 22.05 -9.51
CA GLY A 391 -1.81 23.12 -9.28
C GLY A 391 -0.52 22.66 -8.60
N ASN A 392 0.58 23.41 -8.81
CA ASN A 392 1.90 23.11 -8.24
C ASN A 392 2.37 24.12 -7.17
N GLY A 393 1.57 25.15 -6.87
CA GLY A 393 1.91 26.24 -5.96
C GLY A 393 2.11 25.84 -4.50
N THR A 394 2.54 26.79 -3.67
CA THR A 394 2.82 26.58 -2.23
C THR A 394 1.56 26.38 -1.38
N GLY A 395 0.38 26.71 -1.92
CA GLY A 395 -0.86 26.75 -1.16
C GLY A 395 -1.04 28.05 -0.37
N VAL A 396 -0.25 29.10 -0.67
CA VAL A 396 -0.29 30.39 0.04
C VAL A 396 -0.52 31.52 -0.97
N VAL A 397 -1.38 32.46 -0.60
CA VAL A 397 -1.58 33.75 -1.28
C VAL A 397 -1.36 34.88 -0.29
N ARG A 398 -0.90 36.05 -0.75
CA ARG A 398 -0.83 37.25 0.09
C ARG A 398 -2.03 38.15 -0.14
N ILE A 399 -2.79 38.40 0.92
CA ILE A 399 -3.97 39.26 0.90
C ILE A 399 -3.71 40.43 1.84
N ALA A 400 -3.67 41.66 1.32
CA ALA A 400 -3.29 42.85 2.10
C ALA A 400 -1.97 42.68 2.88
N GLY A 401 -0.99 41.96 2.30
CA GLY A 401 0.29 41.65 2.94
C GLY A 401 0.29 40.46 3.90
N VAL A 402 -0.88 39.91 4.24
CA VAL A 402 -1.02 38.74 5.12
C VAL A 402 -0.88 37.44 4.32
N PRO A 403 0.04 36.52 4.68
CA PRO A 403 0.12 35.19 4.07
C PRO A 403 -1.04 34.30 4.51
N VAL A 404 -1.92 33.95 3.58
CA VAL A 404 -3.11 33.12 3.79
C VAL A 404 -2.93 31.77 3.10
N GLY A 405 -3.07 30.68 3.86
CA GLY A 405 -3.02 29.34 3.31
C GLY A 405 -4.38 28.91 2.76
N VAL A 406 -4.45 28.55 1.49
CA VAL A 406 -5.70 28.12 0.82
C VAL A 406 -5.72 26.60 0.72
N ALA A 407 -6.79 25.98 1.22
CA ALA A 407 -7.08 24.56 1.04
C ALA A 407 -8.50 24.42 0.48
N THR A 408 -8.61 24.40 -0.85
CA THR A 408 -9.89 24.51 -1.53
C THR A 408 -10.74 23.25 -1.35
N CYS A 409 -11.95 23.43 -0.83
CA CYS A 409 -12.99 22.41 -0.72
C CYS A 409 -12.51 21.16 0.04
N TRP A 410 -12.35 20.03 -0.66
CA TRP A 410 -11.95 18.78 -0.04
C TRP A 410 -10.47 18.71 0.33
N GLU A 411 -9.62 19.65 -0.12
CA GLU A 411 -8.19 19.67 0.23
C GLU A 411 -7.95 19.74 1.75
N VAL A 412 -8.87 20.35 2.49
CA VAL A 412 -8.84 20.45 3.96
C VAL A 412 -8.74 19.08 4.65
N ILE A 413 -9.28 18.02 4.03
CA ILE A 413 -9.26 16.69 4.63
C ILE A 413 -7.90 15.99 4.49
N PHE A 414 -7.03 16.46 3.58
CA PHE A 414 -5.72 15.86 3.37
C PHE A 414 -4.65 16.53 4.20
N ASP A 415 -3.99 15.77 5.09
CA ASP A 415 -2.90 16.28 5.95
C ASP A 415 -1.80 17.04 5.17
N ARG A 416 -1.60 16.71 3.90
CA ARG A 416 -0.56 17.31 3.05
C ARG A 416 -0.88 18.75 2.60
N ALA A 417 -2.15 19.13 2.41
CA ALA A 417 -2.47 20.42 1.81
C ALA A 417 -2.36 21.57 2.83
N PRO A 418 -3.09 21.59 3.97
CA PRO A 418 -2.95 22.65 4.96
C PRO A 418 -1.51 22.74 5.51
N ARG A 419 -0.87 21.60 5.78
CA ARG A 419 0.53 21.57 6.23
C ARG A 419 1.48 22.22 5.23
N LYS A 420 1.30 22.01 3.91
CA LYS A 420 2.14 22.62 2.88
C LYS A 420 2.02 24.14 2.94
N SER A 421 0.81 24.67 3.06
CA SER A 421 0.56 26.11 3.17
C SER A 421 1.17 26.71 4.43
N ILE A 422 1.04 26.04 5.59
CA ILE A 422 1.64 26.50 6.85
C ILE A 422 3.18 26.50 6.79
N LEU A 423 3.78 25.45 6.22
CA LEU A 423 5.23 25.42 5.99
C LEU A 423 5.67 26.47 4.96
N GLY A 424 4.78 26.87 4.06
CA GLY A 424 4.95 27.99 3.14
C GLY A 424 4.79 29.38 3.78
N GLY A 425 4.56 29.46 5.10
CA GLY A 425 4.51 30.70 5.86
C GLY A 425 3.11 31.25 6.14
N ALA A 426 2.04 30.50 5.84
CA ALA A 426 0.68 30.94 6.11
C ALA A 426 0.42 31.20 7.61
N GLN A 427 -0.18 32.36 7.89
CA GLN A 427 -0.51 32.85 9.22
C GLN A 427 -1.97 32.61 9.62
N LEU A 428 -2.82 32.34 8.64
CA LEU A 428 -4.18 31.83 8.76
C LEU A 428 -4.46 30.84 7.63
N LEU A 429 -5.51 30.03 7.79
CA LEU A 429 -6.01 29.13 6.75
C LEU A 429 -7.37 29.59 6.27
N THR A 430 -7.64 29.39 5.00
CA THR A 430 -8.96 29.52 4.40
C THR A 430 -9.35 28.24 3.65
N VAL A 431 -10.63 27.90 3.72
CA VAL A 431 -11.24 26.73 3.07
C VAL A 431 -12.42 27.21 2.22
N PRO A 432 -12.16 27.81 1.04
CA PRO A 432 -13.22 28.13 0.09
C PRO A 432 -13.83 26.83 -0.42
N SER A 433 -15.15 26.68 -0.36
CA SER A 433 -15.85 25.42 -0.68
C SER A 433 -17.14 25.66 -1.45
N ASN A 434 -17.31 24.91 -2.54
CA ASN A 434 -18.57 24.86 -3.27
C ASN A 434 -19.41 23.70 -2.76
N ASN A 435 -20.32 24.00 -1.83
CA ASN A 435 -21.25 23.03 -1.28
C ASN A 435 -22.60 22.98 -2.02
N ALA A 436 -22.75 23.66 -3.16
CA ALA A 436 -24.02 23.68 -3.91
C ALA A 436 -24.41 22.30 -4.48
N THR A 437 -23.43 21.40 -4.60
CA THR A 437 -23.59 20.01 -5.01
C THR A 437 -23.81 19.05 -3.84
N PHE A 438 -23.88 19.54 -2.60
CA PHE A 438 -23.95 18.72 -1.40
C PHE A 438 -25.05 19.17 -0.44
N ASN A 439 -25.37 18.30 0.53
CA ASN A 439 -26.38 18.57 1.55
C ASN A 439 -25.75 19.08 2.86
N LYS A 440 -26.60 19.50 3.80
CA LYS A 440 -26.19 20.02 5.12
C LYS A 440 -25.27 19.07 5.88
N THR A 441 -25.52 17.76 5.84
CA THR A 441 -24.71 16.75 6.54
C THR A 441 -23.27 16.72 6.04
N MET A 442 -23.07 16.84 4.72
CA MET A 442 -21.72 16.93 4.15
C MET A 442 -21.01 18.22 4.60
N SER A 443 -21.70 19.37 4.62
CA SER A 443 -21.11 20.63 5.11
C SER A 443 -20.69 20.55 6.58
N GLU A 444 -21.49 19.91 7.44
CA GLU A 444 -21.11 19.69 8.85
C GLU A 444 -19.89 18.77 9.00
N GLN A 445 -19.81 17.71 8.17
CA GLN A 445 -18.62 16.84 8.14
C GLN A 445 -17.37 17.59 7.67
N GLN A 446 -17.49 18.46 6.65
CA GLN A 446 -16.39 19.31 6.19
C GLN A 446 -15.94 20.32 7.26
N LEU A 447 -16.90 20.92 7.96
CA LEU A 447 -16.61 21.85 9.05
C LEU A 447 -15.81 21.17 10.18
N ALA A 448 -16.13 19.91 10.51
CA ALA A 448 -15.34 19.14 11.47
C ALA A 448 -13.88 18.93 11.01
N PHE A 449 -13.62 18.82 9.70
CA PHE A 449 -12.24 18.76 9.19
C PHE A 449 -11.51 20.08 9.49
N ALA A 450 -12.15 21.21 9.20
CA ALA A 450 -11.59 22.54 9.46
C ALA A 450 -11.31 22.77 10.96
N LYS A 451 -12.19 22.32 11.87
CA LYS A 451 -11.97 22.32 13.33
C LYS A 451 -10.70 21.57 13.72
N VAL A 452 -10.55 20.35 13.22
CA VAL A 452 -9.37 19.52 13.51
C VAL A 452 -8.10 20.17 12.94
N ARG A 453 -8.14 20.77 11.75
CA ARG A 453 -6.99 21.49 11.16
C ARG A 453 -6.61 22.75 11.93
N ALA A 454 -7.58 23.46 12.50
CA ALA A 454 -7.31 24.64 13.32
C ALA A 454 -6.43 24.30 14.52
N VAL A 455 -6.78 23.21 15.23
CA VAL A 455 -6.01 22.70 16.38
C VAL A 455 -4.68 22.10 15.96
N GLU A 456 -4.67 21.31 14.89
CA GLU A 456 -3.47 20.64 14.39
C GLU A 456 -2.36 21.64 14.06
N HIS A 457 -2.71 22.77 13.45
CA HIS A 457 -1.76 23.76 12.97
C HIS A 457 -1.60 24.98 13.86
N ASP A 458 -2.38 25.11 14.94
CA ASP A 458 -2.44 26.32 15.77
C ASP A 458 -2.73 27.56 14.90
N ARG A 459 -3.82 27.51 14.14
CA ARG A 459 -4.22 28.54 13.18
C ARG A 459 -5.71 28.79 13.24
N TYR A 460 -6.10 30.05 13.01
CA TYR A 460 -7.48 30.34 12.64
C TYR A 460 -7.76 29.75 11.26
N VAL A 461 -8.95 29.16 11.12
CA VAL A 461 -9.43 28.60 9.84
C VAL A 461 -10.72 29.30 9.47
N VAL A 462 -10.73 29.92 8.30
CA VAL A 462 -11.89 30.63 7.75
C VAL A 462 -12.53 29.75 6.67
N VAL A 463 -13.73 29.26 6.92
CA VAL A 463 -14.48 28.42 5.98
C VAL A 463 -15.48 29.31 5.26
N ALA A 464 -15.41 29.33 3.92
CA ALA A 464 -16.33 30.08 3.07
C ALA A 464 -17.08 29.11 2.16
N GLY A 465 -18.36 28.88 2.45
CA GLY A 465 -19.24 28.00 1.69
C GLY A 465 -20.14 28.78 0.74
N THR A 466 -20.36 28.29 -0.49
CA THR A 466 -21.30 28.93 -1.43
C THR A 466 -22.72 28.87 -0.90
N THR A 467 -23.18 27.67 -0.55
CA THR A 467 -24.47 27.36 0.11
C THR A 467 -24.28 26.66 1.45
N GLY A 468 -23.07 26.18 1.71
CA GLY A 468 -22.70 25.43 2.90
C GLY A 468 -22.59 26.32 4.13
N ILE A 469 -22.18 25.74 5.25
CA ILE A 469 -21.92 26.50 6.48
C ILE A 469 -20.59 27.25 6.30
N SER A 470 -20.64 28.58 6.32
CA SER A 470 -19.47 29.44 6.48
C SER A 470 -19.19 29.65 7.96
N ALA A 471 -17.92 29.68 8.35
CA ALA A 471 -17.54 29.80 9.76
C ALA A 471 -16.12 30.35 9.95
N VAL A 472 -15.87 30.97 11.10
CA VAL A 472 -14.53 31.30 11.58
C VAL A 472 -14.21 30.42 12.78
N ILE A 473 -13.14 29.64 12.66
CA ILE A 473 -12.75 28.64 13.65
C ILE A 473 -11.45 29.08 14.33
N ALA A 474 -11.46 29.09 15.66
CA ALA A 474 -10.30 29.42 16.48
C ALA A 474 -9.29 28.25 16.55
N PRO A 475 -8.02 28.52 16.90
CA PRO A 475 -6.97 27.50 17.04
C PRO A 475 -7.23 26.40 18.09
N ASP A 476 -8.27 26.53 18.91
CA ASP A 476 -8.73 25.50 19.85
C ASP A 476 -9.85 24.61 19.29
N GLY A 477 -10.26 24.85 18.04
CA GLY A 477 -11.33 24.13 17.35
C GLY A 477 -12.73 24.70 17.61
N GLY A 478 -12.83 25.75 18.44
CA GLY A 478 -14.09 26.46 18.69
C GLY A 478 -14.57 27.27 17.49
N GLU A 479 -15.87 27.24 17.22
CA GLU A 479 -16.50 28.14 16.25
C GLU A 479 -16.70 29.50 16.92
N LEU A 480 -16.12 30.56 16.36
CA LEU A 480 -16.35 31.92 16.83
C LEU A 480 -17.68 32.47 16.33
N ILE A 481 -17.96 32.21 15.05
CA ILE A 481 -19.17 32.64 14.36
C ILE A 481 -19.41 31.72 13.16
N ARG A 482 -20.68 31.52 12.80
CA ARG A 482 -21.10 30.71 11.65
C ARG A 482 -22.40 31.20 11.02
N THR A 483 -22.61 30.85 9.75
CA THR A 483 -23.89 30.97 9.06
C THR A 483 -24.74 29.70 9.22
N ASP A 484 -26.01 29.78 8.82
CA ASP A 484 -26.81 28.59 8.54
C ASP A 484 -26.61 28.10 7.10
N PHE A 485 -27.04 26.86 6.86
CA PHE A 485 -27.01 26.23 5.54
C PHE A 485 -28.08 26.86 4.63
N PHE A 486 -27.72 27.12 3.37
CA PHE A 486 -28.60 27.60 2.30
C PHE A 486 -29.25 28.97 2.56
N GLN A 487 -28.48 29.91 3.09
CA GLN A 487 -28.88 31.32 3.23
C GLN A 487 -27.83 32.26 2.62
N PRO A 488 -28.21 33.41 2.05
CA PRO A 488 -27.27 34.49 1.80
C PRO A 488 -26.91 35.20 3.12
N ALA A 489 -25.62 35.39 3.38
CA ALA A 489 -25.12 36.05 4.59
C ALA A 489 -23.66 36.48 4.44
N TYR A 490 -23.19 37.34 5.35
CA TYR A 490 -21.77 37.57 5.56
C TYR A 490 -21.42 37.43 7.06
N LEU A 491 -20.15 37.16 7.34
CA LEU A 491 -19.57 37.13 8.69
C LEU A 491 -18.37 38.08 8.72
N ASP A 492 -18.23 38.90 9.76
CA ASP A 492 -16.99 39.63 10.06
C ASP A 492 -16.45 39.20 11.42
N SER A 493 -15.14 38.96 11.51
CA SER A 493 -14.52 38.52 12.76
C SER A 493 -13.07 38.97 12.85
N GLN A 494 -12.62 39.31 14.06
CA GLN A 494 -11.21 39.55 14.33
C GLN A 494 -10.50 38.23 14.60
N VAL A 495 -9.47 37.96 13.79
CA VAL A 495 -8.60 36.79 13.94
C VAL A 495 -7.17 37.24 14.22
N ARG A 496 -6.40 36.39 14.90
CA ARG A 496 -4.99 36.65 15.22
C ARG A 496 -4.09 35.93 14.25
N LEU A 497 -3.05 36.61 13.78
CA LEU A 497 -2.07 36.02 12.88
C LEU A 497 -1.04 35.21 13.66
N LYS A 498 -0.97 33.91 13.40
CA LYS A 498 -0.10 32.99 14.15
C LYS A 498 1.03 32.47 13.26
N THR A 499 2.24 32.36 13.80
CA THR A 499 3.43 31.92 13.06
C THR A 499 4.06 30.65 13.63
N ARG A 500 3.72 30.29 14.87
CA ARG A 500 4.26 29.10 15.53
C ARG A 500 3.90 27.84 14.76
N LEU A 501 4.85 26.90 14.69
CA LEU A 501 4.63 25.58 14.09
C LEU A 501 4.44 24.54 15.20
N THR A 502 3.37 23.75 15.10
CA THR A 502 3.08 22.65 16.02
C THR A 502 3.98 21.43 15.73
N PRO A 503 4.17 20.53 16.71
CA PRO A 503 4.85 19.25 16.47
C PRO A 503 4.23 18.45 15.31
N ALA A 504 2.89 18.42 15.21
CA ALA A 504 2.18 17.78 14.10
C ALA A 504 2.56 18.36 12.73
N THR A 505 2.67 19.70 12.64
CA THR A 505 3.06 20.38 11.41
C THR A 505 4.49 20.04 11.00
N ARG A 506 5.41 19.93 11.96
CA ARG A 506 6.84 19.67 11.71
C ARG A 506 7.15 18.21 11.43
N TRP A 507 6.56 17.30 12.19
CA TRP A 507 6.99 15.90 12.25
C TRP A 507 5.88 14.89 11.93
N GLY A 508 4.66 15.35 11.60
CA GLY A 508 3.53 14.49 11.24
C GLY A 508 3.87 13.39 10.22
N PRO A 509 4.53 13.70 9.07
CA PRO A 509 4.94 12.67 8.12
C PRO A 509 5.87 11.60 8.69
N ILE A 510 6.81 12.00 9.55
CA ILE A 510 7.77 11.07 10.16
C ILE A 510 7.02 10.12 11.09
N LEU A 511 6.12 10.64 11.93
CA LEU A 511 5.28 9.83 12.80
C LEU A 511 4.41 8.84 12.00
N GLN A 512 3.80 9.30 10.89
CA GLN A 512 3.03 8.41 10.01
C GLN A 512 3.88 7.27 9.46
N TRP A 513 5.10 7.56 8.99
CA TRP A 513 6.02 6.52 8.52
C TRP A 513 6.46 5.57 9.63
N ILE A 514 6.66 6.06 10.86
CA ILE A 514 6.95 5.22 12.02
C ILE A 514 5.78 4.26 12.30
N LEU A 515 4.54 4.77 12.32
CA LEU A 515 3.33 3.96 12.55
C LEU A 515 3.15 2.90 11.45
N VAL A 516 3.26 3.30 10.18
CA VAL A 516 3.16 2.37 9.03
C VAL A 516 4.28 1.33 9.05
N GLY A 517 5.53 1.76 9.33
CA GLY A 517 6.68 0.88 9.46
C GLY A 517 6.53 -0.13 10.61
N ALA A 518 6.01 0.32 11.76
CA ALA A 518 5.71 -0.54 12.90
C ALA A 518 4.59 -1.55 12.57
N ALA A 519 3.53 -1.14 11.86
CA ALA A 519 2.49 -2.04 11.38
C ALA A 519 3.06 -3.14 10.45
N ALA A 520 3.93 -2.77 9.51
CA ALA A 520 4.57 -3.73 8.62
C ALA A 520 5.50 -4.68 9.37
N ALA A 521 6.33 -4.15 10.28
CA ALA A 521 7.27 -4.94 11.07
C ALA A 521 6.56 -5.96 11.98
N VAL A 522 5.46 -5.56 12.64
CA VAL A 522 4.72 -6.46 13.53
C VAL A 522 4.03 -7.60 12.77
N VAL A 523 3.57 -7.37 11.54
CA VAL A 523 3.07 -8.44 10.68
C VAL A 523 4.16 -9.47 10.39
N LEU A 524 5.37 -9.03 10.05
CA LEU A 524 6.49 -9.95 9.79
C LEU A 524 6.85 -10.78 11.02
N VAL A 525 6.85 -10.16 12.21
CA VAL A 525 7.06 -10.86 13.49
C VAL A 525 5.94 -11.87 13.74
N ALA A 526 4.68 -11.47 13.56
CA ALA A 526 3.52 -12.35 13.73
C ALA A 526 3.56 -13.54 12.77
N MET A 527 3.87 -13.32 11.49
CA MET A 527 4.03 -14.39 10.50
C MET A 527 5.13 -15.37 10.92
N ARG A 528 6.26 -14.86 11.45
CA ARG A 528 7.35 -15.70 11.97
C ARG A 528 6.92 -16.53 13.17
N GLN A 529 6.23 -15.92 14.14
CA GLN A 529 5.79 -16.59 15.35
C GLN A 529 4.66 -17.60 15.08
N ASN A 530 3.77 -17.30 14.14
CA ASN A 530 2.69 -18.18 13.69
C ASN A 530 3.19 -19.34 12.82
N GLY A 531 4.51 -19.50 12.65
CA GLY A 531 5.12 -20.61 11.92
C GLY A 531 4.97 -20.52 10.40
N TRP A 532 4.69 -19.32 9.86
CA TRP A 532 4.59 -19.11 8.41
C TRP A 532 5.97 -19.01 7.74
N PHE A 533 7.05 -18.83 8.53
CA PHE A 533 8.43 -18.89 8.05
C PHE A 533 9.16 -20.15 8.56
N PRO A 534 10.07 -20.73 7.75
CA PRO A 534 10.97 -21.80 8.19
C PRO A 534 11.81 -21.38 9.40
N ARG A 535 11.95 -22.26 10.40
CA ARG A 535 13.00 -22.08 11.42
C ARG A 535 14.36 -22.37 10.77
N PRO A 536 15.38 -21.51 10.95
CA PRO A 536 16.72 -21.84 10.49
C PRO A 536 17.21 -23.09 11.23
N ARG A 537 17.73 -24.06 10.47
CA ARG A 537 18.30 -25.32 10.97
C ARG A 537 19.52 -24.94 11.82
N ARG A 538 19.45 -25.16 13.14
CA ARG A 538 20.62 -25.02 14.02
C ARG A 538 21.60 -26.12 13.59
N SER A 539 22.77 -25.72 13.09
CA SER A 539 23.87 -26.65 12.82
C SER A 539 24.31 -27.28 14.14
N GLU A 540 24.12 -28.58 14.28
CA GLU A 540 24.78 -29.34 15.35
C GLU A 540 26.30 -29.25 15.16
N PRO A 541 27.10 -29.12 16.24
CA PRO A 541 28.54 -29.18 16.13
C PRO A 541 28.94 -30.55 15.58
N LYS A 542 29.71 -30.54 14.51
CA LYS A 542 30.27 -31.74 13.89
C LYS A 542 31.29 -32.32 14.89
N GLY A 543 31.08 -33.57 15.30
CA GLY A 543 32.01 -34.30 16.15
C GLY A 543 33.41 -34.30 15.51
N GLU A 544 34.39 -33.93 16.32
CA GLU A 544 35.80 -33.98 15.98
C GLU A 544 36.28 -35.40 16.32
N ASN A 545 36.65 -36.14 15.29
CA ASN A 545 37.41 -37.38 15.42
C ASN A 545 38.83 -37.01 15.82
N ASP A 546 39.32 -37.54 16.93
CA ASP A 546 40.76 -37.64 17.16
C ASP A 546 41.07 -39.07 17.62
N ASP A 547 41.77 -39.80 16.75
CA ASP A 547 42.39 -41.09 17.03
C ASP A 547 43.84 -40.81 17.45
N SER A 548 44.23 -41.16 18.69
CA SER A 548 45.57 -41.69 18.95
C SER A 548 45.68 -42.37 20.34
N ASP A 549 46.09 -43.64 20.26
CA ASP A 549 46.93 -44.43 21.16
C ASP A 549 46.60 -44.66 22.65
N ALA A 550 46.68 -45.94 23.02
CA ALA A 550 46.46 -46.52 24.35
C ALA A 550 47.80 -46.71 25.15
N PRO A 551 47.79 -47.34 26.34
CA PRO A 551 47.94 -46.72 27.68
C PRO A 551 49.30 -47.10 28.35
N PRO A 552 49.67 -46.63 29.58
CA PRO A 552 49.20 -47.30 30.81
C PRO A 552 49.21 -46.46 32.13
N GLY A 553 48.42 -46.91 33.12
CA GLY A 553 48.94 -47.20 34.46
C GLY A 553 48.73 -46.22 35.63
N ARG A 554 48.18 -46.79 36.72
CA ARG A 554 48.37 -46.47 38.16
C ARG A 554 47.79 -45.11 38.61
N SER A 555 47.30 -44.90 39.83
CA SER A 555 47.33 -45.62 41.10
C SER A 555 46.16 -45.07 41.93
N GLU A 556 45.64 -45.89 42.85
CA GLU A 556 45.36 -45.56 44.26
C GLU A 556 44.73 -44.20 44.62
N ALA A 557 43.91 -44.06 45.64
CA ALA A 557 43.26 -44.93 46.60
C ALA A 557 42.54 -43.96 47.55
N SER A 558 41.41 -44.40 48.09
CA SER A 558 40.81 -44.06 49.41
C SER A 558 39.29 -44.08 49.19
N GLY A 559 38.53 -45.02 49.74
CA GLY A 559 38.67 -45.63 51.06
C GLY A 559 37.40 -45.29 51.87
N PRO A 560 36.93 -46.16 52.77
CA PRO A 560 35.75 -46.97 52.48
C PRO A 560 34.66 -46.85 53.60
N PRO A 561 34.01 -47.93 54.10
CA PRO A 561 32.64 -48.31 53.73
C PRO A 561 31.72 -48.55 54.96
N ALA A 562 30.47 -48.96 54.73
CA ALA A 562 29.72 -49.87 55.60
C ALA A 562 28.58 -50.50 54.76
N LEU A 563 28.58 -51.82 54.51
CA LEU A 563 27.90 -52.87 55.32
C LEU A 563 26.40 -52.57 55.42
N SER A 564 25.45 -53.45 55.14
CA SER A 564 25.28 -54.90 55.00
C SER A 564 23.92 -55.04 54.27
N GLU A 565 23.46 -56.12 53.66
CA GLU A 565 23.42 -57.54 54.00
C GLU A 565 22.75 -58.24 52.80
N SER A 566 23.00 -59.53 52.67
CA SER A 566 22.43 -60.45 51.68
C SER A 566 20.91 -60.60 51.83
N ASP A 567 20.23 -60.98 50.74
CA ASP A 567 19.70 -62.34 50.65
C ASP A 567 19.10 -62.61 49.25
N ASP A 568 19.25 -63.89 48.89
CA ASP A 568 18.91 -64.53 47.63
C ASP A 568 17.43 -64.45 47.25
N GLU A 569 17.13 -64.41 45.95
CA GLU A 569 16.36 -65.51 45.33
C GLU A 569 16.38 -65.44 43.80
N LEU A 570 16.75 -66.57 43.20
CA LEU A 570 16.54 -66.90 41.80
C LEU A 570 15.04 -66.97 41.47
N ILE A 571 14.64 -66.52 40.28
CA ILE A 571 13.76 -67.24 39.33
C ILE A 571 13.82 -66.52 37.96
N GLN A 572 14.13 -67.28 36.92
CA GLN A 572 14.11 -66.84 35.51
C GLN A 572 12.67 -66.69 34.99
N PRO A 573 12.39 -65.77 34.04
CA PRO A 573 11.05 -65.61 33.46
C PRO A 573 10.91 -66.33 32.10
N GLU A 574 9.82 -67.09 31.93
CA GLU A 574 9.29 -67.42 30.61
C GLU A 574 7.90 -66.78 30.39
N GLN A 575 7.86 -66.02 29.29
CA GLN A 575 6.79 -65.80 28.32
C GLN A 575 5.31 -65.97 28.74
N GLY A 576 4.55 -64.90 28.55
CA GLY A 576 3.09 -64.93 28.52
C GLY A 576 2.48 -63.57 28.22
N GLY A 577 2.45 -63.18 26.95
CA GLY A 577 1.85 -61.93 26.51
C GLY A 577 0.34 -61.89 26.72
N ARG A 578 -0.18 -60.74 27.19
CA ARG A 578 -1.54 -60.27 26.90
C ARG A 578 -1.59 -58.75 26.88
N HIS A 579 -2.25 -58.28 25.83
CA HIS A 579 -2.47 -56.90 25.43
C HIS A 579 -3.17 -56.07 26.51
N SER A 580 -2.68 -54.85 26.74
CA SER A 580 -3.50 -53.73 27.20
C SER A 580 -3.22 -52.50 26.32
N SER A 581 -4.31 -51.84 25.92
CA SER A 581 -4.40 -50.79 24.92
C SER A 581 -4.01 -49.42 25.48
N GLY A 582 -2.95 -48.83 24.93
CA GLY A 582 -2.58 -47.42 25.13
C GLY A 582 -2.55 -46.69 23.78
N PHE A 583 -3.42 -45.69 23.63
CA PHE A 583 -3.56 -44.81 22.46
C PHE A 583 -2.23 -44.08 22.14
N GLY A 584 -1.62 -44.44 21.01
CA GLY A 584 -0.42 -43.81 20.47
C GLY A 584 -0.71 -42.44 19.85
N ARG A 585 0.07 -41.43 20.26
CA ARG A 585 0.16 -40.11 19.65
C ARG A 585 0.58 -40.23 18.17
N HIS A 586 -0.20 -39.62 17.28
CA HIS A 586 0.15 -39.44 15.87
C HIS A 586 1.50 -38.73 15.73
N ARG A 587 2.45 -39.43 15.11
CA ARG A 587 3.74 -38.94 14.62
C ARG A 587 3.46 -37.89 13.55
N ALA A 588 3.73 -36.63 13.84
CA ALA A 588 3.64 -35.54 12.87
C ALA A 588 4.66 -35.77 11.75
N THR A 589 4.16 -35.88 10.53
CA THR A 589 4.95 -35.98 9.29
C THR A 589 5.87 -34.76 9.15
N SER A 590 7.17 -35.02 9.13
CA SER A 590 8.20 -34.01 8.83
C SER A 590 7.99 -33.48 7.40
N ARG A 591 7.62 -32.19 7.26
CA ARG A 591 7.47 -31.51 5.97
C ARG A 591 8.84 -31.04 5.50
N SER A 592 9.38 -31.68 4.46
CA SER A 592 10.61 -31.26 3.80
C SER A 592 10.34 -30.04 2.93
N TYR A 593 11.16 -28.99 3.07
CA TYR A 593 11.28 -27.96 2.03
C TYR A 593 11.68 -28.66 0.71
N MET A 594 11.22 -28.14 -0.43
CA MET A 594 11.87 -28.43 -1.72
C MET A 594 13.25 -27.75 -1.67
N THR A 595 14.17 -28.40 -0.98
CA THR A 595 15.58 -28.05 -0.98
C THR A 595 16.11 -28.45 -2.35
N THR A 596 16.75 -27.51 -3.04
CA THR A 596 17.64 -27.83 -4.17
C THR A 596 18.67 -28.82 -3.64
N GLY A 597 18.65 -30.07 -4.13
CA GLY A 597 19.64 -31.08 -3.76
C GLY A 597 21.05 -30.58 -4.04
N GLN A 598 22.05 -31.07 -3.30
CA GLN A 598 23.43 -30.87 -3.72
C GLN A 598 23.64 -31.55 -5.09
N PRO A 599 24.32 -30.89 -6.03
CA PRO A 599 24.55 -31.46 -7.35
C PRO A 599 25.39 -32.74 -7.20
N ALA A 600 24.95 -33.82 -7.85
CA ALA A 600 25.82 -34.97 -8.07
C ALA A 600 26.85 -34.56 -9.13
N PRO A 601 28.15 -34.77 -8.92
CA PRO A 601 29.15 -34.40 -9.92
C PRO A 601 28.90 -35.19 -11.22
N PRO A 602 28.94 -34.53 -12.39
CA PRO A 602 28.77 -35.23 -13.66
C PRO A 602 29.88 -36.27 -13.87
N ALA A 603 29.59 -37.29 -14.68
CA ALA A 603 30.59 -38.29 -15.06
C ALA A 603 31.82 -37.59 -15.69
N PRO A 604 33.05 -38.01 -15.35
CA PRO A 604 34.26 -37.35 -15.84
C PRO A 604 34.31 -37.34 -17.38
N GLY A 605 34.34 -36.14 -17.96
CA GLY A 605 34.46 -35.93 -19.41
C GLY A 605 33.29 -35.22 -20.09
N ASN A 606 32.11 -35.13 -19.46
CA ASN A 606 30.96 -34.41 -20.02
C ASN A 606 30.88 -33.00 -19.43
N ARG A 607 31.17 -31.96 -20.22
CA ARG A 607 30.96 -30.55 -19.85
C ARG A 607 29.74 -30.02 -20.60
N PRO A 608 28.57 -29.89 -19.96
CA PRO A 608 27.39 -29.30 -20.58
C PRO A 608 27.66 -27.95 -21.26
N SER A 609 28.63 -27.16 -20.78
CA SER A 609 29.03 -25.88 -21.38
C SER A 609 29.76 -25.97 -22.73
N GLN A 610 29.98 -27.17 -23.29
CA GLN A 610 30.67 -27.33 -24.59
C GLN A 610 29.93 -26.69 -25.77
N ARG A 611 28.60 -26.60 -25.72
CA ARG A 611 27.78 -25.97 -26.76
C ARG A 611 26.77 -25.01 -26.15
N VAL A 612 27.20 -23.75 -26.04
CA VAL A 612 26.43 -22.67 -25.40
C VAL A 612 25.86 -21.73 -26.44
N LEU A 613 24.58 -21.42 -26.32
CA LEU A 613 23.91 -20.35 -27.05
C LEU A 613 23.55 -19.21 -26.10
N VAL A 614 24.05 -18.00 -26.36
CA VAL A 614 23.63 -16.78 -25.67
C VAL A 614 22.57 -16.07 -26.47
N ILE A 615 21.37 -15.96 -25.90
CA ILE A 615 20.21 -15.33 -26.50
C ILE A 615 20.17 -13.87 -26.03
N ILE A 616 20.20 -12.94 -26.98
CA ILE A 616 20.19 -11.50 -26.73
C ILE A 616 18.97 -10.89 -27.43
N PRO A 617 17.87 -10.65 -26.70
CA PRO A 617 16.73 -9.91 -27.24
C PRO A 617 17.07 -8.44 -27.48
N THR A 618 16.61 -7.89 -28.60
CA THR A 618 16.84 -6.49 -28.97
C THR A 618 15.53 -5.80 -29.39
N PHE A 619 15.34 -4.58 -28.88
CA PHE A 619 14.33 -3.64 -29.37
C PHE A 619 14.81 -2.21 -29.14
N ASN A 620 15.18 -1.51 -30.21
CA ASN A 620 15.86 -0.21 -30.18
C ASN A 620 17.18 -0.25 -29.40
N GLU A 621 18.10 -1.12 -29.81
CA GLU A 621 19.39 -1.36 -29.13
C GLU A 621 20.59 -1.14 -30.08
N ARG A 622 20.41 -0.32 -31.13
CA ARG A 622 21.43 -0.11 -32.18
C ARG A 622 22.80 0.30 -31.63
N GLU A 623 22.82 1.13 -30.59
CA GLU A 623 24.07 1.59 -29.96
C GLU A 623 24.69 0.53 -29.04
N ASN A 624 23.86 -0.26 -28.37
CA ASN A 624 24.31 -1.22 -27.35
C ASN A 624 24.78 -2.56 -27.96
N LEU A 625 24.10 -3.04 -29.00
CA LEU A 625 24.34 -4.36 -29.58
C LEU A 625 25.80 -4.62 -29.99
N PRO A 626 26.50 -3.72 -30.72
CA PRO A 626 27.89 -3.94 -31.12
C PRO A 626 28.84 -4.00 -29.92
N VAL A 627 28.56 -3.23 -28.87
CA VAL A 627 29.40 -3.17 -27.67
C VAL A 627 29.28 -4.49 -26.90
N ILE A 628 28.05 -4.96 -26.69
CA ILE A 628 27.80 -6.21 -25.96
C ILE A 628 28.26 -7.42 -26.75
N HIS A 629 28.00 -7.48 -28.06
CA HIS A 629 28.47 -8.57 -28.92
C HIS A 629 30.00 -8.69 -28.88
N ARG A 630 30.73 -7.56 -29.03
CA ARG A 630 32.19 -7.54 -28.95
C ARG A 630 32.71 -7.99 -27.59
N ARG A 631 32.15 -7.47 -26.49
CA ARG A 631 32.56 -7.85 -25.13
C ARG A 631 32.31 -9.33 -24.86
N LEU A 632 31.16 -9.85 -25.30
CA LEU A 632 30.81 -11.26 -25.14
C LEU A 632 31.75 -12.18 -25.93
N THR A 633 31.99 -11.87 -27.21
CA THR A 633 32.86 -12.68 -28.07
C THR A 633 34.32 -12.66 -27.62
N GLN A 634 34.78 -11.54 -27.02
CA GLN A 634 36.10 -11.44 -26.38
C GLN A 634 36.18 -12.24 -25.06
N ALA A 635 35.17 -12.11 -24.21
CA ALA A 635 35.16 -12.76 -22.89
C ALA A 635 34.96 -14.28 -22.98
N CYS A 636 34.13 -14.74 -23.91
CA CYS A 636 33.80 -16.15 -24.09
C CYS A 636 33.89 -16.57 -25.56
N PRO A 637 35.11 -16.80 -26.10
CA PRO A 637 35.31 -17.06 -27.53
C PRO A 637 34.74 -18.39 -28.05
N ALA A 638 34.14 -19.24 -27.21
CA ALA A 638 33.56 -20.51 -27.61
C ALA A 638 32.01 -20.48 -27.72
N VAL A 639 31.35 -19.40 -27.28
CA VAL A 639 29.89 -19.33 -27.28
C VAL A 639 29.33 -18.89 -28.62
N HIS A 640 28.12 -19.34 -28.92
CA HIS A 640 27.33 -18.85 -30.05
C HIS A 640 26.36 -17.78 -29.56
N VAL A 641 25.97 -16.85 -30.42
CA VAL A 641 25.09 -15.73 -30.10
C VAL A 641 23.88 -15.77 -31.01
N LEU A 642 22.67 -15.71 -30.43
CA LEU A 642 21.44 -15.48 -31.17
C LEU A 642 20.90 -14.10 -30.79
N VAL A 643 20.91 -13.17 -31.75
CA VAL A 643 20.23 -11.89 -31.61
C VAL A 643 18.76 -12.07 -32.00
N VAL A 644 17.85 -11.77 -31.09
CA VAL A 644 16.40 -11.86 -31.32
C VAL A 644 15.83 -10.45 -31.45
N ASP A 645 15.67 -9.98 -32.68
CA ASP A 645 15.20 -8.62 -32.98
C ASP A 645 13.67 -8.55 -33.04
N ASP A 646 13.09 -7.73 -32.17
CA ASP A 646 11.64 -7.57 -31.99
C ASP A 646 11.04 -6.50 -32.94
N SER A 647 11.47 -6.52 -34.21
CA SER A 647 11.13 -5.53 -35.25
C SER A 647 11.56 -4.11 -34.88
N SER A 648 12.86 -3.91 -34.59
CA SER A 648 13.38 -2.60 -34.18
C SER A 648 13.33 -1.56 -35.31
N PRO A 649 12.62 -0.41 -35.14
CA PRO A 649 12.56 0.64 -36.16
C PRO A 649 13.85 1.48 -36.30
N ASP A 650 14.78 1.40 -35.35
CA ASP A 650 16.01 2.19 -35.33
C ASP A 650 17.14 1.61 -36.20
N GLY A 651 16.90 0.48 -36.88
CA GLY A 651 17.90 -0.23 -37.66
C GLY A 651 18.76 -1.21 -36.86
N THR A 652 18.38 -1.59 -35.63
CA THR A 652 19.05 -2.65 -34.86
C THR A 652 19.05 -3.99 -35.61
N GLY A 653 17.96 -4.34 -36.30
CA GLY A 653 17.86 -5.59 -37.06
C GLY A 653 18.90 -5.69 -38.19
N GLN A 654 19.06 -4.63 -38.99
CA GLN A 654 20.06 -4.58 -40.07
C GLN A 654 21.48 -4.73 -39.53
N LEU A 655 21.77 -4.09 -38.40
CA LEU A 655 23.06 -4.21 -37.73
C LEU A 655 23.30 -5.62 -37.17
N ALA A 656 22.25 -6.31 -36.70
CA ALA A 656 22.35 -7.70 -36.29
C ALA A 656 22.71 -8.60 -37.48
N ASP A 657 22.13 -8.36 -38.66
CA ASP A 657 22.47 -9.08 -39.89
C ASP A 657 23.94 -8.88 -40.29
N GLU A 658 24.45 -7.65 -40.20
CA GLU A 658 25.86 -7.34 -40.46
C GLU A 658 26.79 -8.13 -39.51
N LEU A 659 26.44 -8.20 -38.22
CA LEU A 659 27.20 -8.96 -37.22
C LEU A 659 27.17 -10.48 -37.50
N ALA A 660 26.03 -11.01 -37.95
CA ALA A 660 25.94 -12.42 -38.34
C ALA A 660 26.69 -12.73 -39.64
N GLN A 661 26.71 -11.82 -40.62
CA GLN A 661 27.53 -11.98 -41.82
C GLN A 661 29.03 -11.95 -41.53
N ALA A 662 29.46 -11.17 -40.53
CA ALA A 662 30.85 -11.10 -40.10
C ALA A 662 31.32 -12.37 -39.37
N ASP A 663 30.42 -13.12 -38.72
CA ASP A 663 30.73 -14.38 -38.02
C ASP A 663 29.61 -15.43 -38.20
N PRO A 664 29.42 -15.96 -39.43
CA PRO A 664 28.24 -16.76 -39.80
C PRO A 664 28.19 -18.14 -39.14
N GLY A 665 29.32 -18.60 -38.57
CA GLY A 665 29.39 -19.87 -37.85
C GLY A 665 28.91 -19.80 -36.41
N ARG A 666 28.84 -18.60 -35.81
CA ARG A 666 28.60 -18.42 -34.38
C ARG A 666 27.57 -17.35 -34.03
N THR A 667 27.38 -16.35 -34.89
CA THR A 667 26.39 -15.29 -34.69
C THR A 667 25.20 -15.52 -35.62
N HIS A 668 24.01 -15.55 -35.02
CA HIS A 668 22.75 -15.81 -35.71
C HIS A 668 21.75 -14.70 -35.37
N VAL A 669 20.80 -14.46 -36.28
CA VAL A 669 19.74 -13.46 -36.10
C VAL A 669 18.39 -14.11 -36.31
N MET A 670 17.43 -13.72 -35.47
CA MET A 670 16.02 -14.00 -35.64
C MET A 670 15.25 -12.68 -35.64
N HIS A 671 14.61 -12.35 -36.77
CA HIS A 671 13.66 -11.23 -36.83
C HIS A 671 12.25 -11.71 -36.50
N ARG A 672 11.63 -11.02 -35.56
CA ARG A 672 10.22 -11.22 -35.19
C ARG A 672 9.38 -10.10 -35.77
N THR A 673 8.10 -10.38 -36.03
CA THR A 673 7.20 -9.48 -36.78
C THR A 673 6.55 -8.38 -35.95
N ALA A 674 6.61 -8.46 -34.62
CA ALA A 674 6.05 -7.45 -33.71
C ALA A 674 6.70 -7.51 -32.32
N LYS A 675 6.72 -6.36 -31.64
CA LYS A 675 7.19 -6.23 -30.26
C LYS A 675 6.18 -6.82 -29.26
N ASN A 676 6.28 -8.12 -29.03
CA ASN A 676 5.39 -8.87 -28.14
C ASN A 676 5.92 -9.03 -26.70
N GLY A 677 7.07 -8.41 -26.40
CA GLY A 677 7.63 -8.32 -25.05
C GLY A 677 8.79 -9.28 -24.78
N LEU A 678 9.60 -8.95 -23.76
CA LEU A 678 10.89 -9.59 -23.46
C LEU A 678 10.77 -11.11 -23.23
N GLY A 679 9.76 -11.56 -22.47
CA GLY A 679 9.57 -12.99 -22.23
C GLY A 679 9.27 -13.76 -23.51
N ALA A 680 8.45 -13.19 -24.40
CA ALA A 680 8.14 -13.83 -25.68
C ALA A 680 9.39 -13.97 -26.56
N ALA A 681 10.29 -12.97 -26.55
CA ALA A 681 11.56 -13.02 -27.27
C ALA A 681 12.48 -14.16 -26.77
N TYR A 682 12.61 -14.31 -25.45
CA TYR A 682 13.36 -15.43 -24.88
C TYR A 682 12.75 -16.79 -25.18
N LEU A 683 11.42 -16.94 -25.11
CA LEU A 683 10.76 -18.21 -25.46
C LEU A 683 11.02 -18.61 -26.92
N ALA A 684 11.00 -17.66 -27.86
CA ALA A 684 11.35 -17.94 -29.26
C ALA A 684 12.84 -18.28 -29.42
N GLY A 685 13.73 -17.60 -28.69
CA GLY A 685 15.15 -17.93 -28.66
C GLY A 685 15.43 -19.33 -28.10
N PHE A 686 14.71 -19.73 -27.04
CA PHE A 686 14.77 -21.08 -26.49
C PHE A 686 14.30 -22.11 -27.50
N ALA A 687 13.15 -21.91 -28.13
CA ALA A 687 12.67 -22.82 -29.18
C ALA A 687 13.68 -22.99 -30.31
N TRP A 688 14.32 -21.91 -30.76
CA TRP A 688 15.35 -21.95 -31.81
C TRP A 688 16.63 -22.68 -31.39
N GLY A 689 17.06 -22.48 -30.15
CA GLY A 689 18.23 -23.17 -29.59
C GLY A 689 17.95 -24.65 -29.33
N LEU A 690 16.74 -24.98 -28.85
CA LEU A 690 16.28 -26.34 -28.61
C LEU A 690 16.13 -27.14 -29.92
N SER A 691 15.78 -26.49 -31.03
CA SER A 691 15.73 -27.15 -32.35
C SER A 691 17.12 -27.46 -32.95
N ARG A 692 18.21 -27.14 -32.24
CA ARG A 692 19.62 -27.31 -32.67
C ARG A 692 20.40 -28.05 -31.60
N GLU A 693 21.67 -28.33 -31.85
CA GLU A 693 22.51 -29.14 -30.96
C GLU A 693 23.20 -28.32 -29.84
N TYR A 694 22.51 -27.39 -29.18
CA TYR A 694 23.02 -26.63 -28.02
C TYR A 694 22.68 -27.30 -26.69
N SER A 695 23.65 -27.51 -25.81
CA SER A 695 23.44 -28.15 -24.50
C SER A 695 23.11 -27.15 -23.39
N VAL A 696 23.47 -25.88 -23.56
CA VAL A 696 23.18 -24.80 -22.60
C VAL A 696 22.65 -23.56 -23.35
N LEU A 697 21.55 -23.01 -22.85
CA LEU A 697 20.92 -21.80 -23.38
C LEU A 697 20.98 -20.70 -22.32
N VAL A 698 21.54 -19.54 -22.70
CA VAL A 698 21.82 -18.43 -21.80
C VAL A 698 20.93 -17.25 -22.13
N GLU A 699 20.28 -16.68 -21.12
CA GLU A 699 19.60 -15.41 -21.20
C GLU A 699 20.58 -14.28 -20.86
N MET A 700 20.71 -13.27 -21.73
CA MET A 700 21.47 -12.06 -21.43
C MET A 700 20.84 -10.84 -22.12
N ASP A 701 20.56 -9.78 -21.36
CA ASP A 701 19.99 -8.54 -21.90
C ASP A 701 21.04 -7.74 -22.70
N ALA A 702 20.59 -7.01 -23.73
CA ALA A 702 21.46 -6.18 -24.59
C ALA A 702 21.89 -4.84 -23.94
N ASP A 703 21.36 -4.46 -22.77
CA ASP A 703 21.50 -3.10 -22.21
C ASP A 703 22.78 -2.85 -21.40
N GLY A 704 23.67 -3.85 -21.34
CA GLY A 704 24.95 -3.79 -20.63
C GLY A 704 24.88 -3.86 -19.12
N SER A 705 23.70 -4.06 -18.53
CA SER A 705 23.54 -4.26 -17.09
C SER A 705 24.16 -5.58 -16.60
N HIS A 706 24.24 -6.57 -17.49
CA HIS A 706 24.88 -7.86 -17.28
C HIS A 706 26.26 -7.89 -17.94
N ALA A 707 27.30 -8.10 -17.14
CA ALA A 707 28.68 -8.16 -17.61
C ALA A 707 28.95 -9.48 -18.35
N PRO A 708 29.28 -9.46 -19.66
CA PRO A 708 29.63 -10.68 -20.39
C PRO A 708 30.84 -11.42 -19.79
N GLU A 709 31.75 -10.69 -19.15
CA GLU A 709 32.96 -11.22 -18.49
C GLU A 709 32.63 -12.13 -17.29
N GLN A 710 31.39 -12.08 -16.79
CA GLN A 710 30.93 -12.93 -15.69
C GLN A 710 30.20 -14.19 -16.17
N LEU A 711 29.99 -14.39 -17.48
CA LEU A 711 29.27 -15.54 -18.06
C LEU A 711 29.90 -16.87 -17.65
N GLN A 712 31.23 -16.95 -17.66
CA GLN A 712 31.95 -18.17 -17.34
C GLN A 712 31.57 -18.73 -15.97
N ARG A 713 31.27 -17.87 -14.99
CA ARG A 713 30.85 -18.32 -13.64
C ARG A 713 29.51 -19.04 -13.65
N LEU A 714 28.59 -18.64 -14.53
CA LEU A 714 27.30 -19.33 -14.68
C LEU A 714 27.51 -20.68 -15.38
N LEU A 715 28.38 -20.73 -16.39
CA LEU A 715 28.73 -21.97 -17.09
C LEU A 715 29.43 -22.97 -16.17
N ASP A 716 30.36 -22.51 -15.33
CA ASP A 716 31.04 -23.35 -14.34
C ASP A 716 30.05 -23.95 -13.34
N ALA A 717 29.01 -23.20 -12.95
CA ALA A 717 27.96 -23.71 -12.06
C ALA A 717 27.08 -24.78 -12.75
N VAL A 718 26.82 -24.62 -14.05
CA VAL A 718 26.12 -25.63 -14.86
C VAL A 718 26.98 -26.89 -15.03
N ASP A 719 28.27 -26.74 -15.32
CA ASP A 719 29.22 -27.85 -15.40
C ASP A 719 29.43 -28.55 -14.05
N ALA A 720 29.24 -27.84 -12.94
CA ALA A 720 29.23 -28.41 -11.59
C ALA A 720 27.92 -29.15 -11.24
N GLY A 721 26.95 -29.20 -12.16
CA GLY A 721 25.70 -29.96 -12.03
C GLY A 721 24.45 -29.14 -11.75
N ALA A 722 24.47 -27.81 -11.93
CA ALA A 722 23.25 -27.00 -11.91
C ALA A 722 22.44 -27.18 -13.20
N ASP A 723 21.13 -27.36 -13.07
CA ASP A 723 20.20 -27.39 -14.20
C ASP A 723 19.79 -25.98 -14.63
N LEU A 724 19.83 -25.04 -13.69
CA LEU A 724 19.72 -23.60 -13.92
C LEU A 724 20.72 -22.85 -13.03
N ALA A 725 21.60 -22.06 -13.63
CA ALA A 725 22.44 -21.09 -12.92
C ALA A 725 21.86 -19.67 -13.08
N ILE A 726 21.67 -18.94 -11.98
CA ILE A 726 21.16 -17.56 -11.96
C ILE A 726 22.26 -16.62 -11.46
N GLY A 727 22.61 -15.62 -12.27
CA GLY A 727 23.44 -14.51 -11.83
C GLY A 727 22.71 -13.67 -10.79
N SER A 728 23.11 -13.76 -9.53
CA SER A 728 22.41 -13.17 -8.38
C SER A 728 23.16 -11.98 -7.79
N ARG A 729 22.40 -10.89 -7.55
CA ARG A 729 22.86 -9.66 -6.88
C ARG A 729 22.83 -9.78 -5.37
N TYR A 730 22.12 -10.78 -4.82
CA TYR A 730 21.74 -10.84 -3.41
C TYR A 730 22.33 -12.05 -2.66
N VAL A 731 23.33 -12.71 -3.25
CA VAL A 731 24.19 -13.70 -2.60
C VAL A 731 25.55 -13.09 -2.22
N ALA A 732 26.31 -13.78 -1.36
CA ALA A 732 27.64 -13.33 -0.96
C ALA A 732 28.55 -13.12 -2.18
N GLY A 733 29.13 -11.92 -2.31
CA GLY A 733 29.94 -11.50 -3.46
C GLY A 733 29.16 -10.85 -4.62
N GLY A 734 27.82 -10.89 -4.59
CA GLY A 734 26.97 -10.16 -5.54
C GLY A 734 26.85 -8.68 -5.18
N THR A 735 26.86 -7.80 -6.18
CA THR A 735 26.80 -6.34 -5.95
C THR A 735 25.95 -5.60 -6.99
N VAL A 736 25.46 -4.42 -6.63
CA VAL A 736 24.83 -3.47 -7.56
C VAL A 736 25.65 -2.18 -7.61
N ARG A 737 25.80 -1.58 -8.79
CA ARG A 737 26.50 -0.31 -8.99
C ARG A 737 25.59 0.72 -9.64
N ASN A 738 25.70 1.98 -9.21
CA ASN A 738 24.97 3.14 -9.75
C ASN A 738 23.44 3.08 -9.62
N TRP A 739 22.92 2.32 -8.65
CA TRP A 739 21.48 2.21 -8.40
C TRP A 739 20.97 3.27 -7.42
N PRO A 740 19.85 3.97 -7.72
CA PRO A 740 19.12 4.74 -6.73
C PRO A 740 18.65 3.84 -5.58
N TRP A 741 18.82 4.29 -4.33
CA TRP A 741 18.46 3.50 -3.14
C TRP A 741 17.00 2.99 -3.16
N ARG A 742 16.07 3.78 -3.72
CA ARG A 742 14.64 3.41 -3.85
C ARG A 742 14.46 2.15 -4.72
N ARG A 743 15.23 2.04 -5.81
CA ARG A 743 15.20 0.89 -6.72
C ARG A 743 15.79 -0.35 -6.06
N LEU A 744 16.84 -0.18 -5.26
CA LEU A 744 17.43 -1.27 -4.48
C LEU A 744 16.44 -1.84 -3.46
N VAL A 745 15.73 -0.96 -2.73
CA VAL A 745 14.70 -1.37 -1.77
C VAL A 745 13.55 -2.09 -2.46
N LEU A 746 13.05 -1.54 -3.58
CA LEU A 746 11.98 -2.16 -4.38
C LEU A 746 12.38 -3.56 -4.86
N SER A 747 13.58 -3.72 -5.42
CA SER A 747 14.05 -5.01 -5.92
C SER A 747 14.25 -6.03 -4.80
N LYS A 748 14.89 -5.65 -3.69
CA LYS A 748 15.05 -6.56 -2.53
C LYS A 748 13.71 -7.00 -1.95
N THR A 749 12.75 -6.08 -1.83
CA THR A 749 11.42 -6.40 -1.30
C THR A 749 10.61 -7.28 -2.25
N ALA A 750 10.66 -7.03 -3.56
CA ALA A 750 10.00 -7.87 -4.58
C ALA A 750 10.55 -9.31 -4.61
N ASN A 751 11.88 -9.48 -4.57
CA ASN A 751 12.50 -10.80 -4.52
C ASN A 751 12.19 -11.52 -3.19
N THR A 752 12.25 -10.81 -2.07
CA THR A 752 11.88 -11.36 -0.75
C THR A 752 10.42 -11.82 -0.73
N TYR A 753 9.51 -10.99 -1.23
CA TYR A 753 8.09 -11.34 -1.35
C TYR A 753 7.89 -12.59 -2.21
N SER A 754 8.48 -12.63 -3.40
CA SER A 754 8.32 -13.74 -4.35
C SER A 754 8.85 -15.05 -3.79
N ARG A 755 10.02 -15.01 -3.15
CA ARG A 755 10.62 -16.14 -2.45
C ARG A 755 9.69 -16.70 -1.36
N LEU A 756 9.12 -15.82 -0.54
CA LEU A 756 8.23 -16.19 0.56
C LEU A 756 6.87 -16.69 0.06
N ALA A 757 6.32 -16.08 -0.99
CA ALA A 757 5.04 -16.46 -1.57
C ALA A 757 5.11 -17.84 -2.22
N LEU A 758 6.15 -18.08 -3.04
CA LEU A 758 6.33 -19.34 -3.76
C LEU A 758 6.98 -20.45 -2.91
N GLY A 759 7.61 -20.09 -1.78
CA GLY A 759 8.26 -21.05 -0.89
C GLY A 759 9.57 -21.63 -1.43
N ILE A 760 10.26 -20.91 -2.32
CA ILE A 760 11.52 -21.34 -2.94
C ILE A 760 12.74 -20.73 -2.23
N GLY A 761 13.94 -21.31 -2.40
CA GLY A 761 15.17 -20.88 -1.73
C GLY A 761 15.97 -19.75 -2.42
N ILE A 762 15.48 -19.23 -3.55
CA ILE A 762 16.23 -18.34 -4.46
C ILE A 762 16.15 -16.87 -4.01
N HIS A 763 17.31 -16.20 -3.89
CA HIS A 763 17.43 -14.81 -3.42
C HIS A 763 17.22 -13.78 -4.52
N ASP A 764 17.53 -14.10 -5.78
CA ASP A 764 17.38 -13.19 -6.92
C ASP A 764 16.56 -13.81 -8.08
N ILE A 765 15.31 -14.14 -7.79
CA ILE A 765 14.35 -14.75 -8.72
C ILE A 765 13.96 -13.86 -9.91
N THR A 766 14.33 -12.57 -9.88
CA THR A 766 14.00 -11.60 -10.94
C THR A 766 15.17 -11.29 -11.87
N ALA A 767 16.37 -11.83 -11.61
CA ALA A 767 17.54 -11.59 -12.45
C ALA A 767 17.38 -12.22 -13.83
N GLY A 768 17.78 -11.49 -14.88
CA GLY A 768 17.71 -11.92 -16.28
C GLY A 768 18.99 -12.53 -16.85
N TYR A 769 20.03 -12.73 -16.02
CA TYR A 769 21.25 -13.40 -16.44
C TYR A 769 21.23 -14.85 -15.98
N ARG A 770 20.94 -15.77 -16.90
CA ARG A 770 20.64 -17.16 -16.56
C ARG A 770 21.27 -18.11 -17.56
N ALA A 771 21.74 -19.26 -17.10
CA ALA A 771 22.17 -20.37 -17.94
C ALA A 771 21.32 -21.59 -17.62
N TYR A 772 20.55 -22.05 -18.59
CA TYR A 772 19.72 -23.25 -18.49
C TYR A 772 20.38 -24.41 -19.21
N ARG A 773 20.36 -25.57 -18.58
CA ARG A 773 20.57 -26.83 -19.30
C ARG A 773 19.39 -27.10 -20.23
N ARG A 774 19.68 -27.64 -21.40
CA ARG A 774 18.66 -28.08 -22.37
C ARG A 774 17.56 -28.90 -21.72
N GLU A 775 17.94 -29.90 -20.92
CA GLU A 775 17.01 -30.87 -20.34
C GLU A 775 16.02 -30.20 -19.38
N ALA A 776 16.44 -29.11 -18.72
CA ALA A 776 15.58 -28.32 -17.85
C ALA A 776 14.53 -27.52 -18.64
N LEU A 777 14.91 -26.98 -19.81
CA LEU A 777 13.99 -26.24 -20.68
C LEU A 777 13.02 -27.17 -21.43
N GLU A 778 13.46 -28.37 -21.81
CA GLU A 778 12.61 -29.38 -22.48
C GLU A 778 11.54 -29.97 -21.54
N ALA A 779 11.83 -30.02 -20.24
CA ALA A 779 10.93 -30.58 -19.23
C ALA A 779 9.90 -29.59 -18.66
N ILE A 780 10.10 -28.29 -18.84
CA ILE A 780 9.13 -27.27 -18.41
C ILE A 780 8.18 -26.92 -19.56
N ASP A 781 6.90 -26.78 -19.25
CA ASP A 781 5.90 -26.29 -20.21
C ASP A 781 6.19 -24.82 -20.54
N LEU A 782 6.83 -24.57 -21.68
CA LEU A 782 7.18 -23.25 -22.21
C LEU A 782 5.98 -22.54 -22.87
N ASP A 783 5.00 -23.29 -23.38
CA ASP A 783 3.81 -22.74 -24.04
C ASP A 783 2.83 -22.12 -23.04
N GLY A 784 2.81 -22.65 -21.81
CA GLY A 784 2.04 -22.09 -20.70
C GLY A 784 2.69 -20.92 -19.95
N VAL A 785 3.87 -20.43 -20.37
CA VAL A 785 4.60 -19.36 -19.67
C VAL A 785 3.97 -17.99 -19.93
N ASP A 786 3.64 -17.27 -18.87
CA ASP A 786 3.01 -15.95 -18.97
C ASP A 786 4.04 -14.86 -19.33
N SER A 787 4.04 -14.44 -20.59
CA SER A 787 5.15 -13.68 -21.19
C SER A 787 5.13 -12.17 -20.88
N LYS A 788 4.27 -11.67 -19.98
CA LYS A 788 4.15 -10.23 -19.70
C LYS A 788 5.16 -9.72 -18.67
N GLY A 789 5.99 -8.75 -19.07
CA GLY A 789 6.92 -8.03 -18.18
C GLY A 789 8.03 -8.91 -17.63
N TYR A 790 8.52 -8.67 -16.40
CA TYR A 790 9.52 -9.53 -15.73
C TYR A 790 8.89 -10.73 -14.99
N CYS A 791 7.57 -10.93 -15.11
CA CYS A 791 6.86 -12.02 -14.44
C CYS A 791 7.27 -13.40 -14.99
N PHE A 792 7.64 -13.48 -16.28
CA PHE A 792 8.10 -14.73 -16.89
C PHE A 792 9.36 -15.29 -16.22
N GLN A 793 10.26 -14.42 -15.76
CA GLN A 793 11.48 -14.85 -15.06
C GLN A 793 11.15 -15.57 -13.75
N ILE A 794 10.13 -15.06 -13.03
CA ILE A 794 9.63 -15.69 -11.81
C ILE A 794 8.94 -17.02 -12.12
N ASP A 795 8.11 -17.05 -13.17
CA ASP A 795 7.39 -18.25 -13.62
C ASP A 795 8.37 -19.37 -14.02
N LEU A 796 9.36 -19.06 -14.87
CA LEU A 796 10.37 -20.03 -15.32
C LEU A 796 11.15 -20.63 -14.14
N THR A 797 11.67 -19.80 -13.22
CA THR A 797 12.37 -20.33 -12.03
C THR A 797 11.45 -21.20 -11.18
N TRP A 798 10.19 -20.78 -11.00
CA TRP A 798 9.23 -21.55 -10.22
C TRP A 798 8.91 -22.90 -10.87
N ARG A 799 8.73 -22.95 -12.20
CA ARG A 799 8.54 -24.20 -12.96
C ARG A 799 9.76 -25.11 -12.90
N THR A 800 10.97 -24.55 -13.03
CA THR A 800 12.22 -25.32 -12.90
C THR A 800 12.32 -25.97 -11.52
N VAL A 801 12.11 -25.20 -10.44
CA VAL A 801 12.13 -25.73 -9.07
C VAL A 801 10.99 -26.73 -8.83
N SER A 802 9.79 -26.46 -9.35
CA SER A 802 8.62 -27.34 -9.15
C SER A 802 8.75 -28.68 -9.86
N ASN A 803 9.53 -28.75 -10.94
CA ASN A 803 9.89 -30.00 -11.62
C ASN A 803 11.08 -30.72 -10.98
N GLY A 804 11.61 -30.21 -9.86
CA GLY A 804 12.66 -30.87 -9.08
C GLY A 804 14.10 -30.64 -9.59
N PHE A 805 14.30 -29.71 -10.52
CA PHE A 805 15.61 -29.36 -11.05
C PHE A 805 16.47 -28.56 -10.05
N VAL A 806 17.79 -28.67 -10.18
CA VAL A 806 18.76 -27.99 -9.31
C VAL A 806 19.01 -26.57 -9.81
N VAL A 807 18.72 -25.58 -8.96
CA VAL A 807 18.94 -24.16 -9.26
C VAL A 807 20.06 -23.61 -8.36
N THR A 808 21.07 -22.99 -8.96
CA THR A 808 22.23 -22.43 -8.26
C THR A 808 22.35 -20.94 -8.50
N GLU A 809 22.57 -20.15 -7.45
CA GLU A 809 22.82 -18.70 -7.56
C GLU A 809 24.32 -18.40 -7.58
N VAL A 810 24.76 -17.62 -8.57
CA VAL A 810 26.16 -17.25 -8.80
C VAL A 810 26.33 -15.74 -8.60
N PRO A 811 27.31 -15.25 -7.82
CA PRO A 811 27.46 -13.81 -7.59
C PRO A 811 27.87 -13.05 -8.85
N ILE A 812 27.07 -12.03 -9.20
CA ILE A 812 27.34 -11.10 -10.31
C ILE A 812 27.36 -9.63 -9.84
N THR A 813 27.94 -8.77 -10.68
CA THR A 813 27.85 -7.32 -10.54
C THR A 813 26.82 -6.80 -11.53
N PHE A 814 25.77 -6.17 -11.04
CA PHE A 814 24.75 -5.55 -11.88
C PHE A 814 24.93 -4.03 -11.87
N THR A 815 25.23 -3.45 -13.03
CA THR A 815 25.42 -2.00 -13.18
C THR A 815 24.16 -1.37 -13.77
N GLU A 816 23.79 -0.17 -13.34
CA GLU A 816 22.73 0.59 -14.02
C GLU A 816 23.13 0.88 -15.47
N ARG A 817 22.21 0.68 -16.41
CA ARG A 817 22.42 1.00 -17.83
C ARG A 817 22.97 2.43 -18.02
N GLU A 818 23.88 2.60 -18.96
CA GLU A 818 24.46 3.90 -19.30
C GLU A 818 23.60 4.67 -20.33
N LEU A 819 22.77 3.97 -21.11
CA LEU A 819 21.93 4.52 -22.18
C LEU A 819 20.50 3.91 -22.15
N GLY A 820 19.47 4.73 -22.40
CA GLY A 820 18.05 4.32 -22.52
C GLY A 820 17.16 4.48 -21.25
N VAL A 821 15.83 4.42 -21.42
CA VAL A 821 14.83 4.61 -20.35
C VAL A 821 14.19 3.27 -19.94
N SER A 822 13.90 3.10 -18.64
CA SER A 822 13.25 1.90 -18.10
C SER A 822 11.87 1.64 -18.70
N LYS A 823 11.70 0.47 -19.34
CA LYS A 823 10.45 0.03 -19.98
C LYS A 823 9.43 -0.56 -18.98
N MET A 824 9.65 -0.43 -17.66
CA MET A 824 8.75 -0.94 -16.60
C MET A 824 7.59 0.02 -16.28
N SER A 825 6.34 -0.45 -16.36
CA SER A 825 5.15 0.27 -15.91
C SER A 825 4.61 -0.25 -14.57
N GLY A 826 3.91 0.60 -13.81
CA GLY A 826 3.31 0.22 -12.52
C GLY A 826 2.20 -0.85 -12.63
N SER A 827 1.53 -0.95 -13.78
CA SER A 827 0.53 -1.99 -14.04
C SER A 827 1.16 -3.39 -14.09
N ASN A 828 2.34 -3.51 -14.70
CA ASN A 828 3.06 -4.78 -14.84
C ASN A 828 3.55 -5.31 -13.48
N ILE A 829 3.92 -4.41 -12.55
CA ILE A 829 4.35 -4.76 -11.19
C ILE A 829 3.18 -5.34 -10.39
N ARG A 830 2.00 -4.71 -10.44
CA ARG A 830 0.80 -5.16 -9.72
C ARG A 830 0.33 -6.53 -10.22
N GLU A 831 0.33 -6.74 -11.54
CA GLU A 831 -0.05 -8.02 -12.14
C GLU A 831 0.88 -9.15 -11.70
N ALA A 832 2.20 -8.92 -11.69
CA ALA A 832 3.17 -9.89 -11.20
C ALA A 832 2.96 -10.26 -9.72
N LEU A 833 2.70 -9.28 -8.85
CA LEU A 833 2.45 -9.53 -7.42
C LEU A 833 1.23 -10.43 -7.18
N VAL A 834 0.14 -10.22 -7.92
CA VAL A 834 -1.09 -11.01 -7.82
C VAL A 834 -0.88 -12.44 -8.32
N LYS A 835 -0.18 -12.62 -9.45
CA LYS A 835 0.12 -13.95 -10.00
C LYS A 835 1.00 -14.76 -9.06
N VAL A 836 2.05 -14.15 -8.52
CA VAL A 836 2.93 -14.76 -7.52
C VAL A 836 2.18 -15.19 -6.26
N ALA A 837 1.24 -14.36 -5.77
CA ALA A 837 0.37 -14.76 -4.66
C ALA A 837 -0.51 -15.97 -5.03
N ARG A 838 -1.09 -15.94 -6.22
CA ARG A 838 -1.96 -17.01 -6.73
C ARG A 838 -1.21 -18.33 -6.87
N TRP A 839 -0.06 -18.36 -7.54
CA TRP A 839 0.79 -19.56 -7.67
C TRP A 839 1.26 -20.08 -6.30
N GLY A 840 1.63 -19.17 -5.39
CA GLY A 840 1.96 -19.54 -4.01
C GLY A 840 0.80 -20.20 -3.25
N ILE A 841 -0.44 -19.75 -3.48
CA ILE A 841 -1.65 -20.35 -2.89
C ILE A 841 -1.97 -21.68 -3.56
N GLU A 842 -2.02 -21.73 -4.89
CA GLU A 842 -2.31 -22.94 -5.68
C GLU A 842 -1.30 -24.06 -5.39
N GLY A 843 0.01 -23.75 -5.36
CA GLY A 843 1.06 -24.70 -5.00
C GLY A 843 0.98 -25.22 -3.56
N ARG A 844 0.46 -24.42 -2.63
CA ARG A 844 0.24 -24.85 -1.23
C ARG A 844 -1.03 -25.71 -1.08
N LEU A 845 -2.01 -25.52 -1.96
CA LEU A 845 -3.24 -26.32 -1.98
C LEU A 845 -3.01 -27.68 -2.67
N SER A 846 -2.26 -27.73 -3.78
CA SER A 846 -1.96 -28.97 -4.52
C SER A 846 -1.00 -29.92 -3.80
N CYS A 847 -0.15 -29.39 -2.90
CA CYS A 847 0.75 -30.17 -2.05
C CYS A 847 0.01 -30.97 -0.95
N SER A 848 -1.31 -30.74 -0.75
CA SER A 848 -2.14 -31.64 0.07
C SER A 848 -2.58 -32.92 -0.67
N ASP A 849 -2.59 -32.93 -2.00
CA ASP A 849 -3.06 -34.08 -2.80
C ASP A 849 -1.91 -34.97 -3.31
N HIS A 850 -0.72 -34.40 -3.54
CA HIS A 850 0.44 -35.15 -4.09
C HIS A 850 1.18 -36.05 -3.07
N ALA A 851 0.80 -36.03 -1.79
CA ALA A 851 1.33 -36.97 -0.80
C ALA A 851 0.83 -38.43 -1.00
N ARG A 852 -0.03 -38.69 -2.01
CA ARG A 852 -0.58 -40.03 -2.30
C ARG A 852 -0.20 -40.63 -3.66
N ALA A 853 0.55 -39.95 -4.52
CA ALA A 853 0.98 -40.52 -5.80
C ALA A 853 2.35 -39.99 -6.20
N ARG A 854 3.39 -40.82 -6.05
CA ARG A 854 4.65 -40.68 -6.78
C ARG A 854 4.68 -41.77 -7.85
N PRO A 855 4.74 -41.42 -9.15
CA PRO A 855 5.28 -42.33 -10.15
C PRO A 855 6.80 -42.23 -10.11
N ASP A 856 7.48 -43.39 -10.06
CA ASP A 856 8.92 -43.49 -10.30
C ASP A 856 9.22 -43.11 -11.74
N ILE A 857 9.89 -41.97 -11.95
CA ILE A 857 10.51 -41.64 -13.24
C ILE A 857 11.94 -42.17 -13.18
N ALA A 858 12.16 -43.34 -13.79
CA ALA A 858 13.47 -43.91 -13.99
C ALA A 858 14.30 -43.05 -14.95
N ARG A 859 15.53 -42.71 -14.56
CA ARG A 859 16.54 -42.15 -15.47
C ARG A 859 16.98 -43.26 -16.45
N PRO A 860 17.08 -43.00 -17.76
CA PRO A 860 17.62 -44.00 -18.70
C PRO A 860 19.11 -44.21 -18.41
N GLY A 861 19.44 -45.40 -17.91
CA GLY A 861 20.79 -45.85 -17.60
C GLY A 861 21.51 -46.39 -18.82
N ALA A 862 22.83 -46.20 -18.80
CA ALA A 862 23.81 -46.71 -19.76
C ALA A 862 23.62 -48.21 -20.07
N GLY A 863 23.50 -48.53 -21.36
CA GLY A 863 23.50 -49.90 -21.86
C GLY A 863 24.90 -50.51 -21.79
N GLY A 864 25.12 -51.39 -20.81
CA GLY A 864 26.23 -52.33 -20.78
C GLY A 864 25.82 -53.64 -21.46
N SER A 865 26.53 -53.99 -22.54
CA SER A 865 26.37 -55.22 -23.30
C SER A 865 26.62 -56.47 -22.43
N ARG A 866 25.68 -57.41 -22.46
CA ARG A 866 25.95 -58.83 -22.20
C ARG A 866 25.47 -59.66 -23.38
N VAL A 867 26.44 -60.18 -24.11
CA VAL A 867 26.28 -61.23 -25.11
C VAL A 867 25.90 -62.53 -24.38
N SER A 868 24.82 -63.17 -24.81
CA SER A 868 24.53 -64.57 -24.50
C SER A 868 24.40 -65.33 -25.82
N ARG A 869 25.29 -66.30 -26.02
CA ARG A 869 25.23 -67.38 -27.00
C ARG A 869 24.27 -68.45 -26.46
N ALA A 870 23.36 -68.95 -27.29
CA ALA A 870 23.22 -70.36 -27.65
C ALA A 870 21.96 -70.59 -28.51
N ASP A 871 22.22 -70.99 -29.76
CA ASP A 871 21.60 -72.02 -30.61
C ASP A 871 20.09 -72.26 -30.61
N VAL A 872 19.53 -72.42 -31.83
CA VAL A 872 18.90 -73.66 -32.34
C VAL A 872 18.38 -73.44 -33.79
N THR A 873 18.94 -74.23 -34.73
CA THR A 873 18.43 -74.73 -36.06
C THR A 873 17.81 -73.74 -37.04
N GLU A 874 18.23 -73.59 -38.30
CA GLU A 874 18.58 -74.55 -39.36
C GLU A 874 19.68 -74.01 -40.29
#